data_AF-A0A257X8N2-F1
#
_entry.id   AF-A0A257X8N2-F1
#
_cell.length_a   1.000
_cell.length_b   1.000
_cell.length_c   1.000
_cell.angle_alpha   90.00
_cell.angle_beta   90.00
_cell.angle_gamma   90.00
#
_symmetry.space_group_name_H-M   'P 1'
#
loop_
_entity.id
_entity.type
_entity.pdbx_description
1 polymer ?
#
loop_
_entity_poly.entity_id
_entity_poly.type
_entity_poly.pdbx_seq_one_letter_code
_entity_poly.pdbx_strand_id
1 'polypeptide(L)'
;MLRLAFITLLTTATVHAHASGTGTDFAKDVYPILQRACFECHGPEIHKADLRLDTASPQHLKIGTDLLRRVALPKEDKDTMPKRGDRLTPAEINHLRAWITAGAQWPDKLETLKHWSYSPPQRPALPTVQNHSWPKNEIDHFILAKLEANQLTPSPAASPEILIRRLSLDLTGLPPTPAEVAAFTQEHIQDPATSIEHLATRLLASKEFGVRWARPWLDLARYADSHGFQRDDLREVWAWRDWVVNALNANMPFDQFTLEQIAGDLLPNATPQQIIATGFHRCTPTNVEAGTEPEESRINQVIDRVNTTGAVWLGTTLECAQCHNHKYDPISQRDYYSLLAYYNNTEKEAERTSPTTPGSIQFKGSPFKISDPERETQRQQLAAQMKSLDAQIAAYQNKATGNGKPSSKAASSNALKALKPTAFITESDAESELQPDGSVLLTGSAPDKDTYTFETELTAGELSGLMLETLTHASIPGDGPGRGGVNRPNFVLHSFDCTLTTPEGKTQPLTFKAAYADYSQKGYEVTSLIKKTGKTAWAIGQRFREPHWAAFELQQSVAILPGTTLSIRMEQNFGSSLVIGCLRISSIAGSVAACLPAVEAPAPVVQKERKGKATPAPLSKDPELAKLEKQKIALQKQI
;
A
#
# COMPACT_ATOMS: atom_id res chain seq x y z
N MET A 1 -41.48 -95.09 -11.06
CA MET A 1 -41.31 -95.04 -12.53
C MET A 1 -41.39 -93.57 -12.95
N LEU A 2 -40.25 -92.97 -13.28
CA LEU A 2 -39.92 -92.50 -14.63
C LEU A 2 -40.80 -91.33 -15.12
N ARG A 3 -40.28 -90.09 -15.11
CA ARG A 3 -39.62 -89.47 -16.28
C ARG A 3 -39.35 -87.98 -16.05
N LEU A 4 -38.06 -87.63 -16.17
CA LEU A 4 -37.57 -86.31 -16.56
C LEU A 4 -38.22 -85.88 -17.89
N ALA A 5 -38.62 -84.61 -17.98
CA ALA A 5 -38.81 -83.93 -19.25
C ALA A 5 -38.18 -82.53 -19.15
N PHE A 6 -37.01 -82.40 -19.77
CA PHE A 6 -36.37 -81.15 -20.14
C PHE A 6 -37.30 -80.38 -21.09
N ILE A 7 -37.70 -79.16 -20.74
CA ILE A 7 -38.24 -78.19 -21.69
C ILE A 7 -37.26 -77.02 -21.76
N THR A 8 -36.48 -77.05 -22.83
CA THR A 8 -35.62 -75.95 -23.28
C THR A 8 -36.53 -74.86 -23.84
N LEU A 9 -36.84 -73.83 -23.04
CA LEU A 9 -37.51 -72.64 -23.54
C LEU A 9 -36.45 -71.68 -24.10
N LEU A 10 -36.28 -71.66 -25.42
CA LEU A 10 -35.59 -70.57 -26.11
C LEU A 10 -36.42 -69.30 -25.94
N THR A 11 -36.06 -68.45 -24.98
CA THR A 11 -36.49 -67.06 -24.95
C THR A 11 -35.61 -66.28 -25.94
N THR A 12 -36.15 -66.03 -27.12
CA THR A 12 -35.65 -64.97 -28.01
C THR A 12 -35.89 -63.63 -27.34
N ALA A 13 -34.97 -63.24 -26.46
CA ALA A 13 -34.86 -61.87 -26.02
C ALA A 13 -34.46 -61.04 -27.24
N THR A 14 -35.44 -60.35 -27.84
CA THR A 14 -35.18 -59.23 -28.73
C THR A 14 -34.45 -58.17 -27.93
N VAL A 15 -33.12 -58.25 -27.94
CA VAL A 15 -32.23 -57.16 -27.57
C VAL A 15 -32.59 -56.03 -28.52
N HIS A 16 -33.40 -55.09 -28.04
CA HIS A 16 -33.41 -53.75 -28.61
C HIS A 16 -32.05 -53.15 -28.28
N ALA A 17 -31.07 -53.48 -29.12
CA ALA A 17 -29.90 -52.67 -29.27
C ALA A 17 -30.44 -51.27 -29.61
N HIS A 18 -30.44 -50.38 -28.63
CA HIS A 18 -30.36 -48.97 -28.95
C HIS A 18 -29.07 -48.82 -29.75
N ALA A 19 -29.23 -48.80 -31.07
CA ALA A 19 -28.27 -48.20 -31.96
C ALA A 19 -28.15 -46.74 -31.50
N SER A 20 -27.19 -46.50 -30.60
CA SER A 20 -26.59 -45.20 -30.38
C SER A 20 -26.19 -44.69 -31.76
N GLY A 21 -26.89 -43.63 -32.20
CA GLY A 21 -26.77 -43.10 -33.55
C GLY A 21 -25.31 -42.90 -33.94
N THR A 22 -24.88 -43.59 -34.98
CA THR A 22 -23.64 -43.31 -35.71
C THR A 22 -23.84 -42.05 -36.57
N GLY A 23 -24.19 -40.94 -35.93
CA GLY A 23 -24.21 -39.62 -36.55
C GLY A 23 -22.95 -38.90 -36.10
N THR A 24 -22.05 -38.59 -37.03
CA THR A 24 -21.00 -37.60 -36.76
C THR A 24 -21.67 -36.25 -36.54
N ASP A 25 -21.49 -35.67 -35.36
CA ASP A 25 -22.03 -34.35 -35.03
C ASP A 25 -21.08 -33.29 -35.58
N PHE A 26 -21.55 -32.45 -36.50
CA PHE A 26 -20.69 -31.47 -37.14
C PHE A 26 -20.06 -30.49 -36.13
N ALA A 27 -20.82 -30.04 -35.13
CA ALA A 27 -20.33 -29.05 -34.17
C ALA A 27 -19.32 -29.67 -33.18
N LYS A 28 -19.51 -30.95 -32.82
CA LYS A 28 -18.63 -31.66 -31.86
C LYS A 28 -17.41 -32.31 -32.50
N ASP A 29 -17.62 -32.96 -33.64
CA ASP A 29 -16.66 -33.91 -34.19
C ASP A 29 -15.92 -33.36 -35.42
N VAL A 30 -16.50 -32.41 -36.16
CA VAL A 30 -15.95 -31.93 -37.45
C VAL A 30 -15.40 -30.52 -37.33
N TYR A 31 -16.19 -29.58 -36.80
CA TYR A 31 -15.83 -28.18 -36.70
C TYR A 31 -14.52 -27.95 -35.92
N PRO A 32 -14.25 -28.60 -34.77
CA PRO A 32 -12.98 -28.44 -34.06
C PRO A 32 -11.78 -28.92 -34.89
N ILE A 33 -11.94 -29.95 -35.72
CA ILE A 33 -10.89 -30.44 -36.64
C ILE A 33 -10.59 -29.36 -37.68
N LEU A 34 -11.63 -28.84 -38.35
CA LEU A 34 -11.47 -27.81 -39.38
C LEU A 34 -10.88 -26.52 -38.79
N GLN A 35 -11.33 -26.10 -37.62
CA GLN A 35 -10.84 -24.92 -36.92
C GLN A 35 -9.36 -25.05 -36.58
N ARG A 36 -8.96 -26.18 -36.00
CA ARG A 36 -7.58 -26.43 -35.57
C ARG A 36 -6.62 -26.64 -36.74
N ALA A 37 -7.02 -27.42 -37.74
CA ALA A 37 -6.11 -27.93 -38.77
C ALA A 37 -6.24 -27.19 -40.12
N CYS A 38 -7.31 -26.43 -40.35
CA CYS A 38 -7.60 -25.88 -41.68
C CYS A 38 -7.74 -24.35 -41.73
N PHE A 39 -8.33 -23.70 -40.73
CA PHE A 39 -8.70 -22.27 -40.81
C PHE A 39 -7.52 -21.31 -40.94
N GLU A 40 -6.32 -21.68 -40.48
CA GLU A 40 -5.13 -20.81 -40.64
C GLU A 40 -4.82 -20.52 -42.11
N CYS A 41 -5.07 -21.48 -43.01
CA CYS A 41 -4.79 -21.36 -44.45
C CYS A 41 -6.04 -21.32 -45.33
N HIS A 42 -7.20 -21.69 -44.79
CA HIS A 42 -8.49 -21.80 -45.48
C HIS A 42 -9.63 -21.15 -44.64
N GLY A 43 -9.33 -20.05 -43.96
CA GLY A 43 -10.25 -19.33 -43.05
C GLY A 43 -10.66 -17.97 -43.61
N PRO A 44 -11.14 -17.01 -42.80
CA PRO A 44 -11.68 -15.73 -43.29
C PRO A 44 -10.66 -14.75 -43.84
N GLU A 45 -9.40 -14.80 -43.37
CA GLU A 45 -8.33 -13.88 -43.77
C GLU A 45 -7.40 -14.45 -44.86
N ILE A 46 -7.20 -15.78 -44.89
CA ILE A 46 -6.28 -16.47 -45.81
C ILE A 46 -6.98 -17.64 -46.48
N HIS A 47 -7.10 -17.61 -47.82
CA HIS A 47 -7.90 -18.56 -48.61
C HIS A 47 -7.02 -19.25 -49.66
N LYS A 48 -6.10 -20.12 -49.24
CA LYS A 48 -5.23 -20.81 -50.20
C LYS A 48 -6.07 -21.68 -51.14
N ALA A 49 -5.70 -21.67 -52.43
CA ALA A 49 -6.44 -22.34 -53.51
C ALA A 49 -7.92 -21.92 -53.59
N ASP A 50 -8.24 -20.68 -53.18
CA ASP A 50 -9.58 -20.10 -53.12
C ASP A 50 -10.60 -20.96 -52.32
N LEU A 51 -10.07 -21.78 -51.40
CA LEU A 51 -10.86 -22.68 -50.57
C LEU A 51 -11.08 -22.08 -49.18
N ARG A 52 -12.36 -22.03 -48.79
CA ARG A 52 -12.84 -21.66 -47.45
C ARG A 52 -13.42 -22.88 -46.75
N LEU A 53 -12.96 -23.17 -45.55
CA LEU A 53 -13.42 -24.27 -44.71
C LEU A 53 -14.11 -23.80 -43.41
N ASP A 54 -14.14 -22.49 -43.17
CA ASP A 54 -14.77 -21.82 -42.01
C ASP A 54 -16.24 -21.41 -42.23
N THR A 55 -16.78 -21.64 -43.43
CA THR A 55 -18.15 -21.27 -43.79
C THR A 55 -18.79 -22.31 -44.69
N ALA A 56 -20.13 -22.35 -44.72
CA ALA A 56 -20.89 -23.21 -45.61
C ALA A 56 -20.51 -22.97 -47.07
N SER A 57 -20.08 -24.02 -47.78
CA SER A 57 -19.74 -23.91 -49.19
C SER A 57 -20.04 -25.20 -49.95
N PRO A 58 -20.69 -25.13 -51.13
CA PRO A 58 -20.87 -26.28 -51.99
C PRO A 58 -19.53 -26.84 -52.52
N GLN A 59 -18.43 -26.10 -52.36
CA GLN A 59 -17.09 -26.59 -52.71
C GLN A 59 -16.67 -27.77 -51.83
N HIS A 60 -17.14 -27.87 -50.58
CA HIS A 60 -16.72 -28.92 -49.63
C HIS A 60 -17.02 -30.33 -50.14
N LEU A 61 -18.18 -30.53 -50.77
CA LEU A 61 -18.54 -31.78 -51.46
C LEU A 61 -17.60 -32.07 -52.65
N LYS A 62 -17.29 -31.04 -53.45
CA LYS A 62 -16.47 -31.17 -54.65
C LYS A 62 -15.03 -31.56 -54.33
N ILE A 63 -14.50 -31.08 -53.21
CA ILE A 63 -13.13 -31.36 -52.79
C ILE A 63 -13.02 -32.50 -51.78
N GLY A 64 -14.13 -33.05 -51.28
CA GLY A 64 -14.13 -33.97 -50.13
C GLY A 64 -13.22 -35.19 -50.31
N THR A 65 -13.17 -35.74 -51.52
CA THR A 65 -12.27 -36.86 -51.86
C THR A 65 -10.80 -36.46 -51.85
N ASP A 66 -10.44 -35.28 -52.39
CA ASP A 66 -9.06 -34.79 -52.37
C ASP A 66 -8.62 -34.35 -50.96
N LEU A 67 -9.53 -33.75 -50.19
CA LEU A 67 -9.31 -33.40 -48.79
C LEU A 67 -8.96 -34.65 -47.97
N LEU A 68 -9.80 -35.70 -48.04
CA LEU A 68 -9.57 -36.95 -47.33
C LEU A 68 -8.27 -37.64 -47.75
N ARG A 69 -7.93 -37.57 -49.04
CA ARG A 69 -6.66 -38.09 -49.55
C ARG A 69 -5.50 -37.34 -48.93
N ARG A 70 -5.49 -36.00 -48.98
CA ARG A 70 -4.38 -35.16 -48.50
C ARG A 70 -4.14 -35.28 -46.99
N VAL A 71 -5.19 -35.43 -46.17
CA VAL A 71 -5.01 -35.60 -44.71
C VAL A 71 -4.50 -36.99 -44.32
N ALA A 72 -4.70 -37.99 -45.18
CA ALA A 72 -4.22 -39.35 -44.96
C ALA A 72 -2.76 -39.56 -45.41
N LEU A 73 -2.17 -38.67 -46.21
CA LEU A 73 -0.81 -38.81 -46.75
C LEU A 73 0.28 -38.79 -45.66
N PRO A 74 1.39 -39.53 -45.83
CA PRO A 74 2.57 -39.45 -44.95
C PRO A 74 3.08 -38.02 -44.78
N LYS A 75 3.82 -37.76 -43.69
CA LYS A 75 4.28 -36.41 -43.34
C LYS A 75 5.28 -35.86 -44.36
N GLU A 76 6.03 -36.75 -45.00
CA GLU A 76 7.08 -36.48 -45.96
C GLU A 76 6.51 -36.11 -47.34
N ASP A 77 5.22 -36.32 -47.56
CA ASP A 77 4.57 -36.04 -48.83
C ASP A 77 4.36 -34.53 -49.03
N LYS A 78 4.79 -34.01 -50.18
CA LYS A 78 4.67 -32.60 -50.54
C LYS A 78 3.23 -32.10 -50.63
N ASP A 79 2.24 -32.98 -50.72
CA ASP A 79 0.81 -32.68 -50.81
C ASP A 79 0.05 -32.95 -49.50
N THR A 80 0.73 -33.47 -48.47
CA THR A 80 0.12 -33.74 -47.16
C THR A 80 -0.46 -32.49 -46.51
N MET A 81 -1.59 -32.65 -45.83
CA MET A 81 -2.26 -31.61 -45.05
C MET A 81 -2.56 -32.14 -43.63
N PRO A 82 -2.51 -31.29 -42.59
CA PRO A 82 -2.17 -29.87 -42.61
C PRO A 82 -0.66 -29.64 -42.83
N LYS A 83 -0.29 -28.52 -43.47
CA LYS A 83 1.12 -28.14 -43.74
C LYS A 83 1.86 -27.64 -42.50
N ARG A 84 1.11 -27.18 -41.51
CA ARG A 84 1.58 -26.68 -40.21
C ARG A 84 0.71 -27.31 -39.13
N GLY A 85 1.28 -27.59 -37.96
CA GLY A 85 0.59 -28.22 -36.85
C GLY A 85 0.53 -29.76 -36.95
N ASP A 86 -0.18 -30.36 -35.99
CA ASP A 86 -0.28 -31.80 -35.84
C ASP A 86 -1.17 -32.44 -36.90
N ARG A 87 -0.77 -33.65 -37.33
CA ARG A 87 -1.57 -34.47 -38.24
C ARG A 87 -2.88 -34.90 -37.57
N LEU A 88 -3.89 -35.13 -38.40
CA LEU A 88 -5.15 -35.68 -37.92
C LEU A 88 -4.95 -37.14 -37.50
N THR A 89 -5.58 -37.51 -36.39
CA THR A 89 -5.65 -38.89 -35.94
C THR A 89 -6.56 -39.72 -36.86
N PRO A 90 -6.43 -41.06 -36.86
CA PRO A 90 -7.36 -41.91 -37.62
C PRO A 90 -8.84 -41.67 -37.28
N ALA A 91 -9.16 -41.37 -36.02
CA ALA A 91 -10.52 -41.05 -35.58
C ALA A 91 -11.02 -39.73 -36.21
N GLU A 92 -10.20 -38.68 -36.19
CA GLU A 92 -10.53 -37.39 -36.81
C GLU A 92 -10.75 -37.51 -38.32
N ILE A 93 -9.92 -38.28 -39.02
CA ILE A 93 -10.10 -38.57 -40.44
C ILE A 93 -11.43 -39.32 -40.68
N ASN A 94 -11.82 -40.22 -39.77
CA ASN A 94 -13.10 -40.93 -39.87
C ASN A 94 -14.30 -39.99 -39.68
N HIS A 95 -14.23 -39.02 -38.77
CA HIS A 95 -15.28 -38.00 -38.61
C HIS A 95 -15.39 -37.12 -39.86
N LEU A 96 -14.27 -36.65 -40.42
CA LEU A 96 -14.28 -35.92 -41.70
C LEU A 96 -14.87 -36.77 -42.83
N ARG A 97 -14.54 -38.07 -42.88
CA ARG A 97 -15.07 -38.98 -43.90
C ARG A 97 -16.57 -39.15 -43.78
N ALA A 98 -17.06 -39.37 -42.57
CA ALA A 98 -18.49 -39.53 -42.29
C ALA A 98 -19.26 -38.26 -42.68
N TRP A 99 -18.75 -37.08 -42.32
CA TRP A 99 -19.34 -35.80 -42.70
C TRP A 99 -19.39 -35.57 -44.21
N ILE A 100 -18.29 -35.81 -44.92
CA ILE A 100 -18.24 -35.67 -46.38
C ILE A 100 -19.20 -36.65 -47.06
N THR A 101 -19.25 -37.90 -46.58
CA THR A 101 -20.14 -38.94 -47.12
C THR A 101 -21.62 -38.61 -46.87
N ALA A 102 -21.93 -37.95 -45.75
CA ALA A 102 -23.26 -37.42 -45.44
C ALA A 102 -23.62 -36.14 -46.23
N GLY A 103 -22.79 -35.75 -47.19
CA GLY A 103 -23.04 -34.60 -48.07
C GLY A 103 -22.39 -33.29 -47.62
N ALA A 104 -21.41 -33.35 -46.72
CA ALA A 104 -20.69 -32.20 -46.17
C ALA A 104 -21.64 -31.07 -45.70
N GLN A 105 -22.76 -31.45 -45.09
CA GLN A 105 -23.77 -30.49 -44.67
C GLN A 105 -23.20 -29.54 -43.62
N TRP A 106 -23.40 -28.24 -43.84
CA TRP A 106 -23.08 -27.19 -42.88
C TRP A 106 -24.38 -26.76 -42.19
N PRO A 107 -24.49 -26.81 -40.85
CA PRO A 107 -25.71 -26.41 -40.16
C PRO A 107 -26.04 -24.92 -40.38
N ASP A 108 -27.30 -24.59 -40.69
CA ASP A 108 -27.78 -23.19 -40.85
C ASP A 108 -27.54 -22.33 -39.59
N LYS A 109 -27.60 -22.99 -38.44
CA LYS A 109 -27.13 -22.45 -37.16
C LYS A 109 -26.05 -23.38 -36.65
N LEU A 110 -24.81 -22.93 -36.78
CA LEU A 110 -23.73 -23.53 -36.02
C LEU A 110 -23.87 -23.02 -34.59
N GLU A 111 -24.61 -23.75 -33.75
CA GLU A 111 -24.33 -23.72 -32.32
C GLU A 111 -22.94 -24.29 -32.16
N THR A 112 -21.92 -23.44 -32.30
CA THR A 112 -20.58 -23.79 -31.83
C THR A 112 -20.78 -24.30 -30.43
N LEU A 113 -20.26 -25.49 -30.13
CA LEU A 113 -20.31 -25.99 -28.78
C LEU A 113 -19.83 -24.86 -27.87
N LYS A 114 -20.73 -24.34 -27.04
CA LYS A 114 -20.32 -23.45 -25.98
C LYS A 114 -19.23 -24.22 -25.25
N HIS A 115 -18.05 -23.62 -25.17
CA HIS A 115 -16.94 -24.21 -24.43
C HIS A 115 -17.49 -24.68 -23.07
N TRP A 116 -17.07 -25.85 -22.59
CA TRP A 116 -17.71 -26.52 -21.45
C TRP A 116 -17.83 -25.61 -20.22
N SER A 117 -16.90 -24.65 -20.06
CA SER A 117 -16.91 -23.64 -18.99
C SER A 117 -18.05 -22.62 -19.07
N TYR A 118 -18.63 -22.41 -20.26
CA TYR A 118 -19.76 -21.50 -20.49
C TYR A 118 -21.12 -22.21 -20.45
N SER A 119 -21.12 -23.48 -20.05
CA SER A 119 -22.34 -24.27 -19.84
C SER A 119 -22.47 -24.61 -18.37
N PRO A 120 -23.67 -24.50 -17.76
CA PRO A 120 -23.87 -24.91 -16.37
C PRO A 120 -23.45 -26.37 -16.15
N PRO A 121 -22.66 -26.68 -15.10
CA PRO A 121 -22.25 -28.04 -14.80
C PRO A 121 -23.49 -28.89 -14.46
N GLN A 122 -23.59 -30.06 -15.08
CA GLN A 122 -24.63 -31.05 -14.77
C GLN A 122 -24.03 -32.16 -13.92
N ARG A 123 -24.75 -32.61 -12.89
CA ARG A 123 -24.32 -33.72 -12.04
C ARG A 123 -24.38 -35.02 -12.83
N PRO A 124 -23.24 -35.67 -13.15
CA PRO A 124 -23.24 -36.93 -13.88
C PRO A 124 -23.70 -38.07 -12.96
N ALA A 125 -24.20 -39.16 -13.57
CA ALA A 125 -24.39 -40.41 -12.85
C ALA A 125 -23.05 -41.00 -12.41
N LEU A 126 -23.04 -41.76 -11.32
CA LEU A 126 -21.84 -42.43 -10.83
C LEU A 126 -21.40 -43.52 -11.82
N PRO A 127 -20.10 -43.61 -12.16
CA PRO A 127 -19.58 -44.69 -12.97
C PRO A 127 -19.77 -46.05 -12.29
N THR A 128 -20.07 -47.06 -13.10
CA THR A 128 -20.02 -48.46 -12.63
C THR A 128 -18.57 -48.91 -12.55
N VAL A 129 -18.19 -49.50 -11.43
CA VAL A 129 -16.84 -50.01 -11.13
C VAL A 129 -16.91 -51.49 -10.84
N GLN A 130 -15.81 -52.22 -11.08
CA GLN A 130 -15.72 -53.66 -10.81
C GLN A 130 -15.50 -53.91 -9.32
N ASN A 131 -14.61 -53.15 -8.68
CA ASN A 131 -14.36 -53.24 -7.25
C ASN A 131 -15.31 -52.32 -6.46
N HIS A 132 -16.44 -52.88 -6.02
CA HIS A 132 -17.46 -52.14 -5.26
C HIS A 132 -17.07 -51.80 -3.82
N SER A 133 -16.03 -52.41 -3.23
CA SER A 133 -15.68 -52.21 -1.82
C SER A 133 -14.63 -51.13 -1.58
N TRP A 134 -13.93 -50.68 -2.64
CA TRP A 134 -12.90 -49.66 -2.51
C TRP A 134 -13.44 -48.22 -2.42
N PRO A 135 -14.44 -47.81 -3.22
CA PRO A 135 -14.98 -46.45 -3.13
C PRO A 135 -15.59 -46.17 -1.75
N LYS A 136 -15.19 -45.05 -1.13
CA LYS A 136 -15.74 -44.57 0.15
C LYS A 136 -16.69 -43.39 -0.04
N ASN A 137 -16.55 -42.66 -1.14
CA ASN A 137 -17.42 -41.57 -1.54
C ASN A 137 -17.65 -41.57 -3.06
N GLU A 138 -18.47 -40.65 -3.54
CA GLU A 138 -18.85 -40.51 -4.95
C GLU A 138 -17.66 -40.22 -5.86
N ILE A 139 -16.65 -39.48 -5.40
CA ILE A 139 -15.45 -39.13 -6.18
C ILE A 139 -14.62 -40.39 -6.48
N ASP A 140 -14.53 -41.30 -5.51
CA ASP A 140 -13.77 -42.54 -5.65
C ASP A 140 -14.28 -43.42 -6.80
N HIS A 141 -15.58 -43.38 -7.10
CA HIS A 141 -16.14 -44.09 -8.26
C HIS A 141 -15.54 -43.60 -9.59
N PHE A 142 -15.33 -42.28 -9.74
CA PHE A 142 -14.73 -41.71 -10.95
C PHE A 142 -13.25 -42.06 -11.06
N ILE A 143 -12.52 -42.02 -9.95
CA ILE A 143 -11.10 -42.38 -9.90
C ILE A 143 -10.93 -43.87 -10.24
N LEU A 144 -11.68 -44.74 -9.56
CA LEU A 144 -11.57 -46.18 -9.74
C LEU A 144 -11.99 -46.62 -11.14
N ALA A 145 -13.07 -46.08 -11.68
CA ALA A 145 -13.48 -46.39 -13.05
C ALA A 145 -12.37 -46.06 -14.06
N LYS A 146 -11.64 -44.96 -13.85
CA LYS A 146 -10.50 -44.61 -14.70
C LYS A 146 -9.31 -45.53 -14.48
N LEU A 147 -9.00 -45.91 -13.24
CA LEU A 147 -7.94 -46.88 -12.95
C LEU A 147 -8.23 -48.24 -13.60
N GLU A 148 -9.42 -48.79 -13.39
CA GLU A 148 -9.86 -50.07 -13.95
C GLU A 148 -9.84 -50.07 -15.49
N ALA A 149 -10.32 -48.99 -16.12
CA ALA A 149 -10.27 -48.83 -17.58
C ALA A 149 -8.82 -48.83 -18.13
N ASN A 150 -7.86 -48.37 -17.33
CA ASN A 150 -6.43 -48.39 -17.67
C ASN A 150 -5.70 -49.63 -17.11
N GLN A 151 -6.43 -50.62 -16.57
CA GLN A 151 -5.86 -51.83 -15.96
C GLN A 151 -4.89 -51.53 -14.81
N LEU A 152 -5.16 -50.45 -14.07
CA LEU A 152 -4.42 -50.04 -12.88
C LEU A 152 -5.21 -50.36 -11.62
N THR A 153 -4.50 -50.63 -10.54
CA THR A 153 -5.07 -50.81 -9.19
C THR A 153 -4.69 -49.64 -8.30
N PRO A 154 -5.54 -49.27 -7.31
CA PRO A 154 -5.18 -48.26 -6.32
C PRO A 154 -3.88 -48.59 -5.59
N SER A 155 -3.08 -47.57 -5.27
CA SER A 155 -1.88 -47.73 -4.46
C SER A 155 -2.23 -48.07 -3.00
N PRO A 156 -1.35 -48.79 -2.27
CA PRO A 156 -1.55 -49.03 -0.85
C PRO A 156 -1.60 -47.71 -0.07
N ALA A 157 -2.33 -47.72 1.06
CA ALA A 157 -2.40 -46.58 1.96
C ALA A 157 -1.00 -46.23 2.50
N ALA A 158 -0.73 -44.92 2.66
CA ALA A 158 0.52 -44.46 3.25
C ALA A 158 0.58 -44.76 4.75
N SER A 159 1.79 -44.88 5.30
CA SER A 159 1.97 -45.08 6.74
C SER A 159 1.48 -43.85 7.54
N PRO A 160 1.13 -44.01 8.82
CA PRO A 160 0.62 -42.90 9.64
C PRO A 160 1.57 -41.70 9.68
N GLU A 161 2.88 -41.94 9.73
CA GLU A 161 3.91 -40.90 9.77
C GLU A 161 3.93 -40.05 8.48
N ILE A 162 3.68 -40.70 7.34
CA ILE A 162 3.58 -40.02 6.05
C ILE A 162 2.27 -39.24 5.96
N LEU A 163 1.16 -39.82 6.44
CA LEU A 163 -0.16 -39.19 6.43
C LEU A 163 -0.14 -37.88 7.22
N ILE A 164 0.29 -37.89 8.48
CA ILE A 164 0.34 -36.66 9.28
C ILE A 164 1.28 -35.62 8.69
N ARG A 165 2.43 -36.04 8.15
CA ARG A 165 3.36 -35.12 7.49
C ARG A 165 2.72 -34.43 6.29
N ARG A 166 2.02 -35.17 5.43
CA ARG A 166 1.34 -34.62 4.25
C ARG A 166 0.24 -33.66 4.65
N LEU A 167 -0.69 -34.10 5.52
CA LEU A 167 -1.81 -33.26 5.97
C LEU A 167 -1.33 -31.97 6.63
N SER A 168 -0.29 -32.03 7.46
CA SER A 168 0.25 -30.81 8.11
C SER A 168 0.87 -29.85 7.09
N LEU A 169 1.70 -30.33 6.17
CA LEU A 169 2.31 -29.47 5.15
C LEU A 169 1.28 -28.90 4.17
N ASP A 170 0.26 -29.69 3.81
CA ASP A 170 -0.79 -29.26 2.88
C ASP A 170 -1.69 -28.21 3.53
N LEU A 171 -2.14 -28.44 4.77
CA LEU A 171 -3.10 -27.57 5.43
C LEU A 171 -2.45 -26.35 6.10
N THR A 172 -1.30 -26.50 6.75
CA THR A 172 -0.67 -25.43 7.54
C THR A 172 0.68 -24.97 6.98
N GLY A 173 1.27 -25.70 6.02
CA GLY A 173 2.60 -25.40 5.50
C GLY A 173 3.75 -25.74 6.45
N LEU A 174 3.45 -26.33 7.61
CA LEU A 174 4.43 -26.64 8.65
C LEU A 174 4.53 -28.15 8.88
N PRO A 175 5.73 -28.67 9.19
CA PRO A 175 5.87 -30.06 9.59
C PRO A 175 5.26 -30.29 10.98
N PRO A 176 4.69 -31.49 11.24
CA PRO A 176 4.22 -31.85 12.58
C PRO A 176 5.40 -32.01 13.53
N THR A 177 5.17 -31.77 14.82
CA THR A 177 6.15 -32.07 15.87
C THR A 177 6.29 -33.58 16.10
N PRO A 178 7.42 -34.07 16.61
CA PRO A 178 7.58 -35.50 16.95
C PRO A 178 6.51 -36.03 17.92
N ALA A 179 6.04 -35.20 18.84
CA ALA A 179 4.97 -35.56 19.77
C ALA A 179 3.61 -35.75 19.07
N GLU A 180 3.27 -34.87 18.13
CA GLU A 180 2.05 -35.01 17.32
C GLU A 180 2.10 -36.24 16.42
N VAL A 181 3.27 -36.55 15.84
CA VAL A 181 3.46 -37.79 15.05
C VAL A 181 3.21 -39.01 15.92
N ALA A 182 3.82 -39.08 17.11
CA ALA A 182 3.63 -40.21 18.02
C ALA A 182 2.16 -40.36 18.45
N ALA A 183 1.48 -39.26 18.79
CA ALA A 183 0.07 -39.27 19.17
C ALA A 183 -0.83 -39.74 18.02
N PHE A 184 -0.65 -39.19 16.82
CA PHE A 184 -1.43 -39.58 15.64
C PHE A 184 -1.17 -41.02 15.21
N THR A 185 0.08 -41.49 15.21
CA THR A 185 0.37 -42.89 14.87
C THR A 185 -0.34 -43.85 15.83
N GLN A 186 -0.36 -43.57 17.13
CA GLN A 186 -1.08 -44.40 18.10
C GLN A 186 -2.59 -44.38 17.88
N GLU A 187 -3.16 -43.19 17.67
CA GLU A 187 -4.59 -43.03 17.37
C GLU A 187 -4.97 -43.76 16.07
N HIS A 188 -4.16 -43.60 15.01
CA HIS A 188 -4.41 -44.21 13.71
C HIS A 188 -4.31 -45.73 13.73
N ILE A 189 -3.44 -46.31 14.56
CA ILE A 189 -3.38 -47.77 14.77
C ILE A 189 -4.69 -48.28 15.37
N GLN A 190 -5.33 -47.50 16.24
CA GLN A 190 -6.57 -47.89 16.92
C GLN A 190 -7.80 -47.66 16.03
N ASP A 191 -7.88 -46.50 15.38
CA ASP A 191 -8.98 -46.12 14.50
C ASP A 191 -8.47 -45.33 13.28
N PRO A 192 -8.14 -46.03 12.17
CA PRO A 192 -7.64 -45.39 10.96
C PRO A 192 -8.64 -44.40 10.32
N ALA A 193 -9.95 -44.63 10.47
CA ALA A 193 -10.97 -43.83 9.81
C ALA A 193 -11.15 -42.48 10.52
N THR A 194 -11.35 -42.52 11.84
CA THR A 194 -11.65 -41.32 12.63
C THR A 194 -10.42 -40.46 12.89
N SER A 195 -9.23 -41.07 13.04
CA SER A 195 -7.97 -40.33 13.28
C SER A 195 -7.64 -39.28 12.22
N ILE A 196 -7.93 -39.56 10.95
CA ILE A 196 -7.69 -38.60 9.85
C ILE A 196 -8.62 -37.40 9.97
N GLU A 197 -9.90 -37.61 10.30
CA GLU A 197 -10.89 -36.55 10.50
C GLU A 197 -10.53 -35.66 11.70
N HIS A 198 -10.12 -36.27 12.82
CA HIS A 198 -9.65 -35.53 13.99
C HIS A 198 -8.41 -34.67 13.66
N LEU A 199 -7.43 -35.26 12.96
CA LEU A 199 -6.23 -34.53 12.53
C LEU A 199 -6.60 -33.36 11.60
N ALA A 200 -7.41 -33.61 10.58
CA ALA A 200 -7.85 -32.59 9.63
C ALA A 200 -8.59 -31.45 10.34
N THR A 201 -9.55 -31.78 11.22
CA THR A 201 -10.31 -30.81 12.01
C THR A 201 -9.40 -29.92 12.84
N ARG A 202 -8.42 -30.50 13.53
CA ARG A 202 -7.44 -29.76 14.34
C ARG A 202 -6.58 -28.83 13.49
N LEU A 203 -6.12 -29.29 12.32
CA LEU A 203 -5.28 -28.49 11.43
C LEU A 203 -6.07 -27.35 10.76
N LEU A 204 -7.32 -27.60 10.33
CA LEU A 204 -8.20 -26.59 9.76
C LEU A 204 -8.56 -25.49 10.78
N ALA A 205 -8.67 -25.85 12.06
CA ALA A 205 -8.92 -24.91 13.15
C ALA A 205 -7.66 -24.12 13.61
N SER A 206 -6.48 -24.45 13.08
CA SER A 206 -5.23 -23.77 13.44
C SER A 206 -5.11 -22.40 12.77
N LYS A 207 -4.35 -21.47 13.36
CA LYS A 207 -4.14 -20.14 12.79
C LYS A 207 -3.31 -20.18 11.51
N GLU A 208 -2.44 -21.19 11.44
CA GLU A 208 -1.50 -21.43 10.36
C GLU A 208 -2.20 -21.86 9.07
N PHE A 209 -3.41 -22.42 9.15
CA PHE A 209 -4.23 -22.78 7.99
C PHE A 209 -4.48 -21.58 7.07
N GLY A 210 -5.04 -20.49 7.63
CA GLY A 210 -5.31 -19.27 6.87
C GLY A 210 -4.04 -18.63 6.32
N VAL A 211 -2.92 -18.69 7.05
CA VAL A 211 -1.62 -18.19 6.54
C VAL A 211 -1.17 -19.00 5.33
N ARG A 212 -1.26 -20.34 5.40
CA ARG A 212 -0.87 -21.23 4.31
C ARG A 212 -1.70 -21.01 3.05
N TRP A 213 -3.01 -20.88 3.21
CA TRP A 213 -3.98 -20.77 2.12
C TRP A 213 -4.11 -19.34 1.57
N ALA A 214 -3.81 -18.32 2.38
CA ALA A 214 -3.75 -16.94 1.90
C ALA A 214 -2.63 -16.75 0.87
N ARG A 215 -1.46 -17.40 1.03
CA ARG A 215 -0.31 -17.23 0.13
C ARG A 215 -0.63 -17.30 -1.37
N PRO A 216 -1.21 -18.40 -1.90
CA PRO A 216 -1.55 -18.45 -3.32
C PRO A 216 -2.62 -17.40 -3.72
N TRP A 217 -3.51 -17.03 -2.81
CA TRP A 217 -4.48 -15.95 -3.05
C TRP A 217 -3.81 -14.59 -3.18
N LEU A 218 -2.87 -14.29 -2.29
CA LEU A 218 -2.08 -13.07 -2.30
C LEU A 218 -1.26 -12.96 -3.58
N ASP A 219 -0.69 -14.07 -4.06
CA ASP A 219 0.04 -14.13 -5.34
C ASP A 219 -0.90 -13.79 -6.52
N LEU A 220 -2.09 -14.37 -6.56
CA LEU A 220 -3.09 -14.09 -7.60
C LEU A 220 -3.58 -12.64 -7.57
N ALA A 221 -3.75 -12.07 -6.38
CA ALA A 221 -4.10 -10.67 -6.17
C ALA A 221 -2.92 -9.70 -6.40
N ARG A 222 -1.72 -10.22 -6.68
CA ARG A 222 -0.48 -9.44 -6.90
C ARG A 222 -0.07 -8.62 -5.68
N TYR A 223 -0.26 -9.18 -4.50
CA TYR A 223 0.18 -8.58 -3.26
C TYR A 223 1.70 -8.36 -3.24
N ALA A 224 2.12 -7.16 -2.88
CA ALA A 224 3.49 -6.84 -2.54
C ALA A 224 3.52 -5.78 -1.43
N ASP A 225 4.56 -5.83 -0.60
CA ASP A 225 4.84 -4.78 0.39
C ASP A 225 5.49 -3.53 -0.26
N SER A 226 5.64 -3.52 -1.59
CA SER A 226 6.23 -2.43 -2.38
C SER A 226 5.38 -2.05 -3.61
N HIS A 227 5.74 -0.97 -4.30
CA HIS A 227 5.00 -0.46 -5.46
C HIS A 227 5.27 -1.19 -6.79
N GLY A 228 6.35 -1.99 -6.89
CA GLY A 228 6.61 -2.89 -8.02
C GLY A 228 7.33 -2.28 -9.23
N PHE A 229 7.78 -1.03 -9.16
CA PHE A 229 8.52 -0.32 -10.22
C PHE A 229 9.99 -0.08 -9.80
N GLN A 230 10.83 0.55 -10.62
CA GLN A 230 12.28 0.71 -10.36
C GLN A 230 12.58 1.35 -8.99
N ARG A 231 11.80 2.35 -8.58
CA ARG A 231 11.98 3.01 -7.28
C ARG A 231 11.55 2.14 -6.11
N ASP A 232 10.62 1.22 -6.36
CA ASP A 232 10.10 0.19 -5.47
C ASP A 232 9.86 0.62 -4.00
N ASP A 233 9.28 1.80 -3.77
CA ASP A 233 9.01 2.25 -2.41
C ASP A 233 8.03 1.29 -1.70
N LEU A 234 8.15 1.21 -0.37
CA LEU A 234 7.25 0.41 0.46
C LEU A 234 5.84 1.00 0.49
N ARG A 235 4.85 0.11 0.59
CA ARG A 235 3.43 0.45 0.72
C ARG A 235 2.79 -0.24 1.92
N GLU A 236 1.90 0.47 2.60
CA GLU A 236 1.17 -0.07 3.75
C GLU A 236 -0.12 -0.79 3.29
N VAL A 237 -0.01 -2.09 3.00
CA VAL A 237 -1.14 -2.94 2.54
C VAL A 237 -1.35 -4.20 3.39
N TRP A 238 -0.55 -4.36 4.45
CA TRP A 238 -0.57 -5.52 5.35
C TRP A 238 -1.95 -5.83 5.95
N ALA A 239 -2.79 -4.82 6.14
CA ALA A 239 -4.13 -4.99 6.73
C ALA A 239 -5.05 -5.82 5.83
N TRP A 240 -4.93 -5.65 4.50
CA TRP A 240 -5.67 -6.47 3.55
C TRP A 240 -5.16 -7.91 3.53
N ARG A 241 -3.83 -8.12 3.60
CA ARG A 241 -3.24 -9.47 3.75
C ARG A 241 -3.80 -10.19 4.98
N ASP A 242 -3.80 -9.50 6.12
CA ASP A 242 -4.30 -10.06 7.38
C ASP A 242 -5.81 -10.31 7.30
N TRP A 243 -6.57 -9.46 6.60
CA TRP A 243 -7.98 -9.70 6.32
C TRP A 243 -8.20 -11.01 5.54
N VAL A 244 -7.41 -11.27 4.48
CA VAL A 244 -7.50 -12.53 3.71
C VAL A 244 -7.22 -13.74 4.60
N VAL A 245 -6.15 -13.68 5.40
CA VAL A 245 -5.79 -14.75 6.36
C VAL A 245 -6.94 -15.02 7.33
N ASN A 246 -7.53 -13.95 7.87
CA ASN A 246 -8.62 -14.06 8.84
C ASN A 246 -9.91 -14.57 8.21
N ALA A 247 -10.25 -14.15 6.98
CA ALA A 247 -11.42 -14.63 6.26
C ALA A 247 -11.35 -16.14 6.00
N LEU A 248 -10.17 -16.65 5.61
CA LEU A 248 -9.94 -18.08 5.42
C LEU A 248 -10.02 -18.86 6.73
N ASN A 249 -9.40 -18.37 7.80
CA ASN A 249 -9.48 -18.98 9.13
C ASN A 249 -10.91 -18.98 9.70
N ALA A 250 -11.72 -17.98 9.36
CA ALA A 250 -13.11 -17.90 9.76
C ALA A 250 -14.04 -18.77 8.90
N ASN A 251 -13.51 -19.47 7.89
CA ASN A 251 -14.28 -20.22 6.89
C ASN A 251 -15.38 -19.35 6.26
N MET A 252 -15.02 -18.12 5.88
CA MET A 252 -15.94 -17.18 5.26
C MET A 252 -16.55 -17.78 3.97
N PRO A 253 -17.87 -17.72 3.78
CA PRO A 253 -18.52 -18.14 2.55
C PRO A 253 -17.90 -17.44 1.33
N PHE A 254 -17.67 -18.19 0.24
CA PHE A 254 -16.96 -17.68 -0.92
C PHE A 254 -17.69 -16.53 -1.62
N ASP A 255 -19.01 -16.53 -1.60
CA ASP A 255 -19.85 -15.44 -2.10
C ASP A 255 -19.62 -14.14 -1.30
N GLN A 256 -19.58 -14.22 0.03
CA GLN A 256 -19.25 -13.07 0.88
C GLN A 256 -17.80 -12.61 0.65
N PHE A 257 -16.85 -13.55 0.61
CA PHE A 257 -15.44 -13.27 0.36
C PHE A 257 -15.21 -12.57 -0.99
N THR A 258 -16.00 -12.93 -2.00
CA THR A 258 -16.02 -12.29 -3.32
C THR A 258 -16.60 -10.89 -3.24
N LEU A 259 -17.79 -10.75 -2.62
CA LEU A 259 -18.50 -9.47 -2.52
C LEU A 259 -17.67 -8.41 -1.80
N GLU A 260 -17.08 -8.74 -0.65
CA GLU A 260 -16.30 -7.78 0.14
C GLU A 260 -15.01 -7.33 -0.57
N GLN A 261 -14.36 -8.23 -1.32
CA GLN A 261 -13.14 -7.87 -2.07
C GLN A 261 -13.40 -7.04 -3.33
N ILE A 262 -14.54 -7.25 -3.99
CA ILE A 262 -14.88 -6.52 -5.22
C ILE A 262 -15.56 -5.17 -4.92
N ALA A 263 -16.39 -5.09 -3.88
CA ALA A 263 -17.24 -3.93 -3.64
C ALA A 263 -17.56 -3.71 -2.16
N GLY A 264 -16.69 -4.15 -1.25
CA GLY A 264 -16.89 -4.03 0.20
C GLY A 264 -17.05 -2.58 0.68
N ASP A 265 -16.32 -1.64 0.08
CA ASP A 265 -16.45 -0.20 0.33
C ASP A 265 -17.75 0.42 -0.18
N LEU A 266 -18.42 -0.22 -1.15
CA LEU A 266 -19.71 0.17 -1.70
C LEU A 266 -20.90 -0.47 -0.96
N LEU A 267 -20.65 -1.34 0.02
CA LEU A 267 -21.72 -1.91 0.84
C LEU A 267 -22.40 -0.82 1.70
N PRO A 268 -23.73 -0.87 1.86
CA PRO A 268 -24.43 0.03 2.77
C PRO A 268 -23.88 -0.09 4.19
N ASN A 269 -23.42 1.03 4.78
CA ASN A 269 -22.79 1.07 6.11
C ASN A 269 -21.59 0.12 6.24
N ALA A 270 -20.74 0.05 5.21
CA ALA A 270 -19.56 -0.79 5.18
C ALA A 270 -18.74 -0.72 6.48
N THR A 271 -18.47 -1.89 7.06
CA THR A 271 -17.59 -2.01 8.24
C THR A 271 -16.15 -1.71 7.85
N PRO A 272 -15.26 -1.34 8.81
CA PRO A 272 -13.84 -1.17 8.52
C PRO A 272 -13.20 -2.39 7.85
N GLN A 273 -13.61 -3.61 8.23
CA GLN A 273 -13.14 -4.86 7.64
C GLN A 273 -13.57 -5.01 6.17
N GLN A 274 -14.80 -4.62 5.83
CA GLN A 274 -15.30 -4.64 4.45
C GLN A 274 -14.59 -3.62 3.57
N ILE A 275 -14.30 -2.43 4.11
CA ILE A 275 -13.49 -1.42 3.40
C ILE A 275 -12.07 -1.95 3.17
N ILE A 276 -11.45 -2.56 4.19
CA ILE A 276 -10.13 -3.18 4.07
C ILE A 276 -10.15 -4.29 3.01
N ALA A 277 -11.20 -5.10 2.94
CA ALA A 277 -11.34 -6.20 1.97
C ALA A 277 -11.23 -5.72 0.52
N THR A 278 -11.79 -4.55 0.19
CA THR A 278 -11.67 -3.94 -1.14
C THR A 278 -10.23 -3.53 -1.50
N GLY A 279 -9.30 -3.65 -0.55
CA GLY A 279 -7.85 -3.57 -0.77
C GLY A 279 -7.31 -4.48 -1.87
N PHE A 280 -8.06 -5.52 -2.31
CA PHE A 280 -7.73 -6.31 -3.51
C PHE A 280 -7.47 -5.41 -4.72
N HIS A 281 -8.32 -4.42 -4.96
CA HIS A 281 -8.16 -3.47 -6.08
C HIS A 281 -7.00 -2.48 -5.88
N ARG A 282 -6.43 -2.43 -4.67
CA ARG A 282 -5.25 -1.60 -4.39
C ARG A 282 -3.95 -2.34 -4.63
N CYS A 283 -3.93 -3.66 -4.79
CA CYS A 283 -2.69 -4.42 -5.03
C CYS A 283 -2.03 -4.14 -6.39
N THR A 284 -2.65 -3.34 -7.25
CA THR A 284 -2.04 -2.90 -8.51
C THR A 284 -0.73 -2.15 -8.29
N PRO A 285 0.32 -2.39 -9.11
CA PRO A 285 1.55 -1.62 -9.07
C PRO A 285 1.31 -0.12 -9.29
N THR A 286 2.02 0.72 -8.54
CA THR A 286 1.88 2.19 -8.64
C THR A 286 3.18 2.81 -9.09
N ASN A 287 3.20 3.44 -10.26
CA ASN A 287 4.43 4.06 -10.74
C ASN A 287 4.61 5.45 -10.12
N VAL A 288 5.71 5.60 -9.38
CA VAL A 288 6.13 6.82 -8.70
C VAL A 288 7.47 7.37 -9.24
N GLU A 289 7.96 6.84 -10.36
CA GLU A 289 9.23 7.23 -10.95
C GLU A 289 9.20 8.62 -11.59
N ALA A 290 10.37 9.26 -11.65
CA ALA A 290 10.54 10.54 -12.32
C ALA A 290 10.16 10.44 -13.80
N GLY A 291 9.34 11.39 -14.28
CA GLY A 291 8.90 11.43 -15.68
C GLY A 291 7.61 10.65 -15.98
N THR A 292 7.07 9.91 -15.01
CA THR A 292 5.73 9.30 -15.16
C THR A 292 4.65 10.39 -15.25
N GLU A 293 3.67 10.21 -16.13
CA GLU A 293 2.45 11.03 -16.13
C GLU A 293 1.44 10.43 -15.13
N PRO A 294 1.05 11.15 -14.05
CA PRO A 294 0.15 10.63 -13.03
C PRO A 294 -1.17 10.06 -13.58
N GLU A 295 -1.74 10.69 -14.61
CA GLU A 295 -2.99 10.19 -15.21
C GLU A 295 -2.77 8.91 -16.03
N GLU A 296 -1.66 8.80 -16.76
CA GLU A 296 -1.30 7.56 -17.45
C GLU A 296 -1.10 6.41 -16.45
N SER A 297 -0.39 6.66 -15.35
CA SER A 297 -0.19 5.70 -14.26
C SER A 297 -1.51 5.26 -13.63
N ARG A 298 -2.47 6.17 -13.45
CA ARG A 298 -3.81 5.85 -12.96
C ARG A 298 -4.57 4.94 -13.94
N ILE A 299 -4.55 5.24 -15.23
CA ILE A 299 -5.19 4.39 -16.26
C ILE A 299 -4.54 3.00 -16.34
N ASN A 300 -3.21 2.91 -16.24
CA ASN A 300 -2.51 1.63 -16.18
C ASN A 300 -2.94 0.79 -14.97
N GLN A 301 -3.15 1.41 -13.80
CA GLN A 301 -3.71 0.73 -12.63
C GLN A 301 -5.15 0.25 -12.88
N VAL A 302 -6.00 1.04 -13.54
CA VAL A 302 -7.36 0.61 -13.90
C VAL A 302 -7.34 -0.60 -14.84
N ILE A 303 -6.48 -0.57 -15.87
CA ILE A 303 -6.26 -1.71 -16.78
C ILE A 303 -5.83 -2.94 -15.99
N ASP A 304 -4.90 -2.78 -15.05
CA ASP A 304 -4.41 -3.86 -14.21
C ASP A 304 -5.50 -4.47 -13.32
N ARG A 305 -6.41 -3.64 -12.78
CA ARG A 305 -7.58 -4.09 -12.01
C ARG A 305 -8.52 -4.94 -12.86
N VAL A 306 -8.83 -4.50 -14.08
CA VAL A 306 -9.70 -5.25 -15.01
C VAL A 306 -9.09 -6.61 -15.31
N ASN A 307 -7.81 -6.62 -15.69
CA ASN A 307 -7.08 -7.82 -16.06
C ASN A 307 -6.97 -8.80 -14.89
N THR A 308 -6.57 -8.31 -13.72
CA THR A 308 -6.46 -9.12 -12.49
C THR A 308 -7.82 -9.65 -12.07
N THR A 309 -8.88 -8.85 -12.09
CA THR A 309 -10.23 -9.34 -11.74
C THR A 309 -10.71 -10.43 -12.70
N GLY A 310 -10.50 -10.24 -14.01
CA GLY A 310 -10.85 -11.23 -15.02
C GLY A 310 -10.08 -12.55 -14.85
N ALA A 311 -8.77 -12.46 -14.69
CA ALA A 311 -7.93 -13.64 -14.51
C ALA A 311 -8.29 -14.42 -13.24
N VAL A 312 -8.56 -13.69 -12.16
CA VAL A 312 -8.68 -14.28 -10.82
C VAL A 312 -10.11 -14.77 -10.54
N TRP A 313 -11.16 -14.01 -10.85
CA TRP A 313 -12.56 -14.45 -10.62
C TRP A 313 -13.22 -15.13 -11.81
N LEU A 314 -12.91 -14.71 -13.03
CA LEU A 314 -13.52 -15.32 -14.23
C LEU A 314 -12.68 -16.47 -14.79
N GLY A 315 -11.46 -16.67 -14.27
CA GLY A 315 -10.51 -17.64 -14.81
C GLY A 315 -10.15 -17.37 -16.27
N THR A 316 -10.29 -16.12 -16.73
CA THR A 316 -10.18 -15.74 -18.14
C THR A 316 -9.27 -14.52 -18.29
N THR A 317 -8.28 -14.61 -19.18
CA THR A 317 -7.37 -13.51 -19.51
C THR A 317 -8.06 -12.51 -20.43
N LEU A 318 -8.38 -11.33 -19.92
CA LEU A 318 -9.07 -10.28 -20.67
C LEU A 318 -8.12 -9.38 -21.47
N GLU A 319 -6.81 -9.50 -21.26
CA GLU A 319 -5.76 -8.60 -21.76
C GLU A 319 -5.76 -8.49 -23.29
N CYS A 320 -6.00 -9.58 -24.02
CA CYS A 320 -6.06 -9.52 -25.48
C CYS A 320 -7.18 -8.59 -25.96
N ALA A 321 -8.29 -8.52 -25.21
CA ALA A 321 -9.45 -7.70 -25.53
C ALA A 321 -9.16 -6.19 -25.45
N GLN A 322 -8.04 -5.79 -24.83
CA GLN A 322 -7.62 -4.39 -24.73
C GLN A 322 -7.37 -3.77 -26.12
N CYS A 323 -6.67 -4.48 -27.01
CA CYS A 323 -6.26 -3.95 -28.31
C CYS A 323 -7.15 -4.39 -29.48
N HIS A 324 -7.76 -5.58 -29.38
CA HIS A 324 -8.63 -6.17 -30.41
C HIS A 324 -9.60 -7.15 -29.75
N ASN A 325 -10.63 -7.65 -30.43
CA ASN A 325 -11.48 -8.70 -29.84
C ASN A 325 -10.66 -9.92 -29.41
N HIS A 326 -11.00 -10.53 -28.28
CA HIS A 326 -10.24 -11.67 -27.75
C HIS A 326 -10.15 -12.81 -28.78
N LYS A 327 -8.96 -13.41 -28.92
CA LYS A 327 -8.65 -14.33 -30.03
C LYS A 327 -9.43 -15.64 -29.99
N TYR A 328 -9.73 -16.14 -28.79
CA TYR A 328 -10.32 -17.47 -28.59
C TYR A 328 -11.68 -17.38 -27.89
N ASP A 329 -11.74 -16.65 -26.78
CA ASP A 329 -12.97 -16.42 -26.02
C ASP A 329 -13.91 -15.38 -26.65
N PRO A 330 -15.23 -15.49 -26.42
CA PRO A 330 -16.25 -14.62 -27.00
C PRO A 330 -16.34 -13.27 -26.26
N ILE A 331 -15.20 -12.57 -26.16
CA ILE A 331 -15.08 -11.29 -25.45
C ILE A 331 -14.67 -10.23 -26.46
N SER A 332 -15.57 -9.29 -26.72
CA SER A 332 -15.26 -8.17 -27.61
C SER A 332 -14.44 -7.11 -26.89
N GLN A 333 -13.73 -6.28 -27.67
CA GLN A 333 -13.08 -5.08 -27.14
C GLN A 333 -14.11 -4.14 -26.47
N ARG A 334 -15.35 -4.10 -26.98
CA ARG A 334 -16.42 -3.31 -26.35
C ARG A 334 -16.75 -3.83 -24.96
N ASP A 335 -16.80 -5.14 -24.75
CA ASP A 335 -17.05 -5.74 -23.43
C ASP A 335 -15.92 -5.38 -22.45
N TYR A 336 -14.66 -5.45 -22.91
CA TYR A 336 -13.49 -5.06 -22.13
C TYR A 336 -13.59 -3.62 -21.61
N TYR A 337 -13.83 -2.65 -22.51
CA TYR A 337 -13.92 -1.25 -22.11
C TYR A 337 -15.21 -0.93 -21.33
N SER A 338 -16.27 -1.73 -21.48
CA SER A 338 -17.46 -1.64 -20.64
C SER A 338 -17.16 -2.07 -19.20
N LEU A 339 -16.36 -3.12 -19.01
CA LEU A 339 -15.89 -3.54 -17.69
C LEU A 339 -14.92 -2.50 -17.10
N LEU A 340 -13.99 -1.98 -17.90
CA LEU A 340 -13.07 -0.91 -17.51
C LEU A 340 -13.80 0.32 -16.97
N ALA A 341 -14.95 0.68 -17.54
CA ALA A 341 -15.74 1.83 -17.10
C ALA A 341 -16.19 1.73 -15.63
N TYR A 342 -16.45 0.52 -15.11
CA TYR A 342 -16.79 0.33 -13.69
C TYR A 342 -15.62 0.68 -12.75
N TYR A 343 -14.39 0.38 -13.16
CA TYR A 343 -13.18 0.63 -12.36
C TYR A 343 -12.55 2.00 -12.58
N ASN A 344 -12.94 2.71 -13.64
CA ASN A 344 -12.39 4.02 -13.99
C ASN A 344 -13.04 5.17 -13.20
N ASN A 345 -13.24 4.98 -11.90
CA ASN A 345 -13.81 5.95 -10.97
C ASN A 345 -12.87 6.25 -9.78
N THR A 346 -11.63 5.76 -9.82
CA THR A 346 -10.68 5.92 -8.71
C THR A 346 -9.80 7.14 -8.87
N GLU A 347 -9.40 7.73 -7.75
CA GLU A 347 -8.43 8.83 -7.69
C GLU A 347 -7.02 8.40 -8.11
N LYS A 348 -6.15 9.39 -8.37
CA LYS A 348 -4.72 9.17 -8.60
C LYS A 348 -4.05 8.77 -7.29
N GLU A 349 -3.39 7.61 -7.28
CA GLU A 349 -2.62 7.17 -6.11
C GLU A 349 -1.21 7.79 -6.05
N ALA A 350 -0.73 8.39 -7.14
CA ALA A 350 0.55 9.06 -7.22
C ALA A 350 0.38 10.43 -7.88
N GLU A 351 1.03 11.46 -7.34
CA GLU A 351 0.93 12.83 -7.85
C GLU A 351 2.27 13.58 -7.70
N ARG A 352 2.49 14.58 -8.54
CA ARG A 352 3.67 15.46 -8.42
C ARG A 352 3.55 16.31 -7.15
N THR A 353 4.59 16.31 -6.32
CA THR A 353 4.65 17.23 -5.16
C THR A 353 4.99 18.67 -5.57
N SER A 354 5.55 18.87 -6.76
CA SER A 354 5.66 20.16 -7.42
C SER A 354 5.33 20.03 -8.91
N PRO A 355 4.41 20.84 -9.48
CA PRO A 355 4.11 20.85 -10.91
C PRO A 355 5.32 21.10 -11.80
N THR A 356 6.34 21.80 -11.30
CA THR A 356 7.54 22.21 -12.06
C THR A 356 8.73 21.26 -11.89
N THR A 357 8.60 20.22 -11.05
CA THR A 357 9.68 19.25 -10.79
C THR A 357 9.24 17.86 -11.26
N PRO A 358 9.60 17.44 -12.49
CA PRO A 358 9.16 16.16 -13.07
C PRO A 358 9.49 14.91 -12.24
N GLY A 359 10.52 14.99 -11.37
CA GLY A 359 10.93 13.90 -10.48
C GLY A 359 10.24 13.85 -9.12
N SER A 360 9.30 14.76 -8.86
CA SER A 360 8.74 14.96 -7.53
C SER A 360 7.51 14.09 -7.21
N ILE A 361 7.31 13.00 -7.96
CA ILE A 361 6.13 12.13 -7.81
C ILE A 361 6.20 11.38 -6.47
N GLN A 362 5.14 11.51 -5.70
CA GLN A 362 4.96 10.78 -4.45
C GLN A 362 3.63 10.05 -4.47
N PHE A 363 3.63 8.91 -3.77
CA PHE A 363 2.40 8.21 -3.45
C PHE A 363 1.54 9.08 -2.52
N LYS A 364 0.33 9.38 -2.96
CA LYS A 364 -0.68 10.20 -2.26
C LYS A 364 -1.94 9.37 -1.98
N GLY A 365 -1.78 8.05 -1.80
CA GLY A 365 -2.92 7.20 -1.47
C GLY A 365 -3.60 7.64 -0.18
N SER A 366 -4.91 7.47 -0.12
CA SER A 366 -5.69 7.81 1.08
C SER A 366 -5.36 6.84 2.22
N PRO A 367 -4.81 7.32 3.35
CA PRO A 367 -4.51 6.46 4.49
C PRO A 367 -5.82 6.04 5.15
N PHE A 368 -6.05 4.74 5.31
CA PHE A 368 -7.18 4.22 6.07
C PHE A 368 -6.76 4.03 7.53
N LYS A 369 -7.36 4.80 8.45
CA LYS A 369 -7.06 4.67 9.88
C LYS A 369 -7.72 3.41 10.44
N ILE A 370 -6.89 2.41 10.75
CA ILE A 370 -7.34 1.18 11.41
C ILE A 370 -7.55 1.47 12.90
N SER A 371 -8.78 1.34 13.37
CA SER A 371 -9.08 1.39 14.81
C SER A 371 -8.78 0.04 15.45
N ASP A 372 -7.84 0.02 16.38
CA ASP A 372 -7.56 -1.13 17.24
C ASP A 372 -7.62 -0.65 18.69
N PRO A 373 -8.75 -0.83 19.39
CA PRO A 373 -8.94 -0.32 20.75
C PRO A 373 -7.92 -0.85 21.75
N GLU A 374 -7.44 -2.08 21.57
CA GLU A 374 -6.46 -2.69 22.46
C GLU A 374 -5.08 -2.07 22.26
N ARG A 375 -4.63 -1.95 21.00
CA ARG A 375 -3.38 -1.24 20.69
C ARG A 375 -3.47 0.24 21.01
N GLU A 376 -4.63 0.87 20.86
CA GLU A 376 -4.83 2.27 21.23
C GLU A 376 -4.76 2.45 22.75
N THR A 377 -5.35 1.54 23.52
CA THR A 377 -5.22 1.50 24.99
C THR A 377 -3.75 1.30 25.39
N GLN A 378 -3.05 0.38 24.73
CA GLN A 378 -1.62 0.15 24.97
C GLN A 378 -0.77 1.38 24.60
N ARG A 379 -1.04 2.04 23.48
CA ARG A 379 -0.39 3.31 23.11
C ARG A 379 -0.65 4.39 24.14
N GLN A 380 -1.87 4.52 24.64
CA GLN A 380 -2.21 5.48 25.69
C GLN A 380 -1.48 5.17 27.00
N GLN A 381 -1.37 3.90 27.39
CA GLN A 381 -0.60 3.46 28.55
C GLN A 381 0.90 3.77 28.38
N LEU A 382 1.48 3.46 27.23
CA LEU A 382 2.87 3.77 26.91
C LEU A 382 3.11 5.28 26.89
N ALA A 383 2.20 6.08 26.30
CA ALA A 383 2.27 7.53 26.32
C ALA A 383 2.20 8.10 27.75
N ALA A 384 1.35 7.54 28.62
CA ALA A 384 1.27 7.92 30.03
C ALA A 384 2.55 7.56 30.80
N GLN A 385 3.13 6.38 30.55
CA GLN A 385 4.41 5.97 31.10
C GLN A 385 5.55 6.88 30.61
N MET A 386 5.55 7.28 29.34
CA MET A 386 6.50 8.27 28.79
C MET A 386 6.37 9.61 29.51
N LYS A 387 5.16 10.12 29.69
CA LYS A 387 4.91 11.36 30.42
C LYS A 387 5.37 11.29 31.88
N SER A 388 5.15 10.15 32.54
CA SER A 388 5.65 9.89 33.90
C SER A 388 7.17 9.89 33.94
N LEU A 389 7.81 9.27 32.96
CA LEU A 389 9.26 9.19 32.89
C LEU A 389 9.90 10.53 32.54
N ASP A 390 9.27 11.33 31.68
CA ASP A 390 9.65 12.71 31.41
C ASP A 390 9.57 13.57 32.68
N ALA A 391 8.51 13.40 33.48
CA ALA A 391 8.39 14.07 34.78
C ALA A 391 9.47 13.61 35.78
N GLN A 392 9.84 12.33 35.79
CA GLN A 392 10.90 11.79 36.63
C GLN A 392 12.28 12.32 36.21
N ILE A 393 12.58 12.37 34.91
CA ILE A 393 13.80 12.96 34.37
C ILE A 393 13.89 14.44 34.76
N ALA A 394 12.82 15.21 34.54
CA ALA A 394 12.76 16.62 34.92
C ALA A 394 12.94 16.82 36.44
N ALA A 395 12.26 16.01 37.26
CA ALA A 395 12.40 16.06 38.72
C ALA A 395 13.82 15.68 39.18
N TYR A 396 14.45 14.68 38.54
CA TYR A 396 15.82 14.27 38.85
C TYR A 396 16.83 15.36 38.46
N GLN A 397 16.70 15.96 37.28
CA GLN A 397 17.50 17.09 36.83
C GLN A 397 17.35 18.30 37.78
N ASN A 398 16.12 18.59 38.23
CA ASN A 398 15.86 19.64 39.22
C ASN A 398 16.47 19.35 40.60
N LYS A 399 16.55 18.08 40.99
CA LYS A 399 17.16 17.65 42.26
C LYS A 399 18.69 17.63 42.20
N ALA A 400 19.27 17.19 41.08
CA ALA A 400 20.71 17.12 40.84
C ALA A 400 21.36 18.52 40.70
N THR A 401 20.59 19.52 40.24
CA THR A 401 21.04 20.92 40.14
C THR A 401 20.97 21.70 41.45
N GLY A 402 20.56 21.08 42.57
CA GLY A 402 20.62 21.70 43.90
C GLY A 402 19.66 22.87 44.13
N ASN A 403 18.63 23.06 43.29
CA ASN A 403 17.62 24.09 43.49
C ASN A 403 16.35 23.50 44.13
N GLY A 404 16.48 23.11 45.40
CA GLY A 404 15.36 22.87 46.30
C GLY A 404 14.71 24.18 46.73
N LYS A 405 13.82 24.73 45.89
CA LYS A 405 12.66 25.61 46.16
C LYS A 405 12.29 26.29 44.83
N PRO A 406 11.00 26.41 44.47
CA PRO A 406 10.62 27.36 43.44
C PRO A 406 10.88 28.75 44.03
N SER A 407 12.07 29.31 43.77
CA SER A 407 12.26 30.73 44.00
C SER A 407 11.43 31.43 42.93
N SER A 408 10.22 31.82 43.31
CA SER A 408 9.59 33.03 42.83
C SER A 408 10.50 34.22 43.20
N LYS A 409 11.64 34.33 42.52
CA LYS A 409 12.31 35.59 42.32
C LYS A 409 12.02 35.97 40.89
N ALA A 410 10.90 36.66 40.74
CA ALA A 410 10.71 37.61 39.67
C ALA A 410 12.02 38.39 39.52
N ALA A 411 12.77 38.11 38.46
CA ALA A 411 13.79 39.03 37.99
C ALA A 411 13.07 40.36 37.72
N SER A 412 13.55 41.41 38.36
CA SER A 412 12.94 42.74 38.38
C SER A 412 12.52 43.18 36.98
N SER A 413 11.22 43.41 36.85
CA SER A 413 10.43 43.55 35.62
C SER A 413 10.52 44.92 34.94
N ASN A 414 11.68 45.57 34.87
CA ASN A 414 11.76 46.92 34.29
C ASN A 414 12.60 47.07 33.02
N ALA A 415 13.24 46.00 32.51
CA ALA A 415 14.18 46.15 31.39
C ALA A 415 13.74 45.49 30.06
N LEU A 416 12.87 44.47 30.09
CA LEU A 416 12.28 43.87 28.90
C LEU A 416 10.82 44.31 28.77
N LYS A 417 10.47 44.96 27.66
CA LYS A 417 9.11 45.46 27.40
C LYS A 417 8.58 44.89 26.09
N ALA A 418 7.52 44.11 26.14
CA ALA A 418 6.83 43.61 24.96
C ALA A 418 6.29 44.78 24.11
N LEU A 419 6.58 44.74 22.81
CA LEU A 419 6.14 45.73 21.83
C LEU A 419 4.86 45.24 21.17
N LYS A 420 3.90 46.15 20.98
CA LYS A 420 2.68 45.87 20.24
C LYS A 420 2.83 46.39 18.81
N PRO A 421 2.61 45.56 17.78
CA PRO A 421 2.70 46.04 16.41
C PRO A 421 1.57 47.03 16.12
N THR A 422 1.90 48.14 15.49
CA THR A 422 0.93 49.02 14.81
C THR A 422 0.54 48.45 13.46
N ALA A 423 1.46 47.71 12.82
CA ALA A 423 1.19 46.91 11.62
C ALA A 423 2.06 45.64 11.64
N PHE A 424 1.52 44.56 11.08
CA PHE A 424 2.27 43.35 10.80
C PHE A 424 1.91 42.91 9.38
N ILE A 425 2.90 42.89 8.49
CA ILE A 425 2.72 42.64 7.07
C ILE A 425 3.47 41.36 6.70
N THR A 426 2.79 40.44 6.02
CA THR A 426 3.38 39.27 5.38
C THR A 426 3.50 39.55 3.88
N GLU A 427 4.60 39.12 3.24
CA GLU A 427 4.72 39.18 1.78
C GLU A 427 3.97 38.02 1.09
N SER A 428 3.59 36.98 1.85
CA SER A 428 2.68 35.91 1.43
C SER A 428 1.20 36.23 1.69
N ASP A 429 0.32 35.28 1.33
CA ASP A 429 -1.12 35.27 1.63
C ASP A 429 -1.46 34.78 3.06
N ALA A 430 -0.47 34.66 3.94
CA ALA A 430 -0.70 34.31 5.34
C ALA A 430 -1.49 35.39 6.10
N GLU A 431 -2.45 34.97 6.89
CA GLU A 431 -3.17 35.86 7.81
C GLU A 431 -2.42 35.96 9.14
N SER A 432 -2.55 37.10 9.83
CA SER A 432 -1.95 37.34 11.14
C SER A 432 -2.97 37.86 12.14
N GLU A 433 -2.85 37.41 13.40
CA GLU A 433 -3.73 37.77 14.50
C GLU A 433 -2.91 38.21 15.72
N LEU A 434 -3.15 39.43 16.20
CA LEU A 434 -2.52 39.95 17.42
C LEU A 434 -3.18 39.35 18.66
N GLN A 435 -2.40 38.67 19.48
CA GLN A 435 -2.84 38.01 20.72
C GLN A 435 -2.83 38.97 21.92
N PRO A 436 -3.59 38.67 22.99
CA PRO A 436 -3.65 39.52 24.20
C PRO A 436 -2.30 39.75 24.90
N ASP A 437 -1.36 38.82 24.76
CA ASP A 437 -0.02 38.87 25.34
C ASP A 437 1.01 39.65 24.48
N GLY A 438 0.54 40.25 23.37
CA GLY A 438 1.36 41.00 22.43
C GLY A 438 2.09 40.15 21.39
N SER A 439 1.88 38.83 21.36
CA SER A 439 2.39 37.97 20.29
C SER A 439 1.53 38.07 19.02
N VAL A 440 2.12 37.80 17.87
CA VAL A 440 1.45 37.73 16.57
C VAL A 440 1.41 36.27 16.15
N LEU A 441 0.19 35.73 16.04
CA LEU A 441 -0.08 34.38 15.57
C LEU A 441 -0.35 34.40 14.07
N LEU A 442 0.34 33.55 13.31
CA LEU A 442 0.13 33.39 11.89
C LEU A 442 -0.82 32.22 11.62
N THR A 443 -1.88 32.46 10.86
CA THR A 443 -2.96 31.50 10.59
C THR A 443 -3.07 31.18 9.09
N GLY A 444 -3.94 30.22 8.74
CA GLY A 444 -4.12 29.74 7.37
C GLY A 444 -3.08 28.70 6.93
N SER A 445 -2.96 28.50 5.61
CA SER A 445 -1.96 27.62 5.02
C SER A 445 -0.55 28.21 5.19
N ALA A 446 0.43 27.35 5.48
CA ALA A 446 1.81 27.79 5.64
C ALA A 446 2.46 28.01 4.26
N PRO A 447 2.91 29.24 3.94
CA PRO A 447 3.57 29.51 2.66
C PRO A 447 4.91 28.79 2.59
N ASP A 448 5.44 28.55 1.38
CA ASP A 448 6.76 27.92 1.22
C ASP A 448 7.89 28.78 1.81
N LYS A 449 7.78 30.10 1.62
CA LYS A 449 8.69 31.15 2.10
C LYS A 449 7.87 32.37 2.48
N ASP A 450 8.37 33.19 3.38
CA ASP A 450 7.72 34.45 3.73
C ASP A 450 8.71 35.49 4.25
N THR A 451 8.32 36.74 4.15
CA THR A 451 8.97 37.87 4.82
C THR A 451 7.95 38.54 5.72
N TYR A 452 8.28 38.69 6.99
CA TYR A 452 7.45 39.42 7.94
C TYR A 452 8.01 40.83 8.14
N THR A 453 7.15 41.85 8.10
CA THR A 453 7.47 43.22 8.49
C THR A 453 6.64 43.58 9.73
N PHE A 454 7.33 43.76 10.86
CA PHE A 454 6.73 44.19 12.13
C PHE A 454 7.01 45.68 12.32
N GLU A 455 5.96 46.50 12.40
CA GLU A 455 6.07 47.93 12.66
C GLU A 455 5.47 48.28 14.02
N THR A 456 6.13 49.16 14.78
CA THR A 456 5.64 49.61 16.09
C THR A 456 6.14 51.01 16.42
N GLU A 457 5.41 51.72 17.28
CA GLU A 457 5.88 52.96 17.89
C GLU A 457 6.62 52.66 19.20
N LEU A 458 7.83 53.19 19.34
CA LEU A 458 8.63 53.00 20.54
C LEU A 458 8.30 54.06 21.59
N THR A 459 8.28 53.63 22.86
CA THR A 459 8.17 54.57 23.98
C THR A 459 9.50 55.31 24.17
N ALA A 460 9.44 56.60 24.50
CA ALA A 460 10.64 57.40 24.78
C ALA A 460 11.49 56.77 25.89
N GLY A 461 12.81 56.76 25.70
CA GLY A 461 13.74 56.06 26.59
C GLY A 461 15.05 55.67 25.91
N GLU A 462 15.69 54.62 26.40
CA GLU A 462 16.89 54.03 25.80
C GLU A 462 16.54 52.68 25.17
N LEU A 463 17.03 52.43 23.95
CA LEU A 463 17.02 51.12 23.32
C LEU A 463 18.45 50.59 23.27
N SER A 464 18.70 49.49 23.96
CA SER A 464 20.01 48.81 24.01
C SER A 464 19.99 47.46 23.29
N GLY A 465 18.80 46.89 23.05
CA GLY A 465 18.63 45.65 22.29
C GLY A 465 17.17 45.31 22.01
N LEU A 466 16.97 44.22 21.26
CA LEU A 466 15.67 43.65 20.93
C LEU A 466 15.67 42.16 21.26
N MET A 467 14.50 41.61 21.58
CA MET A 467 14.29 40.18 21.76
C MET A 467 13.17 39.70 20.83
N LEU A 468 13.47 38.69 20.04
CA LEU A 468 12.52 37.90 19.27
C LEU A 468 12.24 36.62 20.04
N GLU A 469 10.99 36.43 20.44
CA GLU A 469 10.50 35.17 20.99
C GLU A 469 9.69 34.47 19.90
N THR A 470 9.95 33.19 19.68
CA THR A 470 9.18 32.30 18.80
C THR A 470 8.42 31.32 19.69
N LEU A 471 7.10 31.42 19.71
CA LEU A 471 6.24 30.81 20.73
C LEU A 471 5.50 29.59 20.16
N THR A 472 5.26 28.59 21.00
CA THR A 472 4.37 27.48 20.64
C THR A 472 2.91 27.93 20.71
N HIS A 473 2.07 27.35 19.85
CA HIS A 473 0.64 27.59 19.89
C HIS A 473 -0.12 26.37 19.38
N ALA A 474 -1.25 26.03 20.01
CA ALA A 474 -2.01 24.82 19.70
C ALA A 474 -2.66 24.82 18.30
N SER A 475 -2.76 25.99 17.65
CA SER A 475 -3.24 26.09 16.26
C SER A 475 -2.14 25.90 15.22
N ILE A 476 -0.87 25.86 15.62
CA ILE A 476 0.26 25.64 14.71
C ILE A 476 0.43 24.12 14.53
N PRO A 477 0.56 23.60 13.30
CA PRO A 477 0.72 22.16 13.06
C PRO A 477 1.85 21.57 13.91
N GLY A 478 1.57 20.57 14.76
CA GLY A 478 2.59 19.92 15.59
C GLY A 478 2.97 20.68 16.88
N ASP A 479 2.20 21.70 17.27
CA ASP A 479 2.31 22.48 18.51
C ASP A 479 3.64 23.22 18.70
N GLY A 480 4.40 23.43 17.62
CA GLY A 480 5.71 24.07 17.64
C GLY A 480 5.70 25.55 17.29
N PRO A 481 6.86 26.23 17.36
CA PRO A 481 6.98 27.65 17.03
C PRO A 481 7.09 27.93 15.53
N GLY A 482 7.29 26.91 14.68
CA GLY A 482 7.32 27.02 13.22
C GLY A 482 6.11 26.36 12.56
N ARG A 483 5.76 26.82 11.36
CA ARG A 483 4.60 26.36 10.56
C ARG A 483 4.93 25.21 9.62
N GLY A 484 6.08 24.55 9.78
CA GLY A 484 6.36 23.29 9.12
C GLY A 484 5.32 22.23 9.51
N GLY A 485 5.14 21.19 8.70
CA GLY A 485 4.10 20.17 8.95
C GLY A 485 4.20 19.51 10.33
N VAL A 486 3.16 18.77 10.74
CA VAL A 486 2.97 18.20 12.11
C VAL A 486 4.21 17.46 12.66
N ASN A 487 5.01 16.85 11.79
CA ASN A 487 6.21 16.10 12.18
C ASN A 487 7.46 16.98 12.38
N ARG A 488 7.44 18.22 11.89
CA ARG A 488 8.59 19.14 11.89
C ARG A 488 8.15 20.63 11.90
N PRO A 489 7.54 21.14 12.99
CA PRO A 489 7.18 22.55 13.16
C PRO A 489 8.39 23.47 13.43
N ASN A 490 9.39 23.38 12.57
CA ASN A 490 10.63 24.13 12.64
C ASN A 490 10.53 25.42 11.79
N PHE A 491 11.44 26.36 12.02
CA PHE A 491 11.60 27.55 11.18
C PHE A 491 13.07 27.77 10.81
N VAL A 492 13.30 28.56 9.76
CA VAL A 492 14.64 29.02 9.37
C VAL A 492 14.62 30.51 9.02
N LEU A 493 15.05 31.33 9.97
CA LEU A 493 15.11 32.78 9.84
C LEU A 493 16.43 33.19 9.16
N HIS A 494 16.38 33.91 8.05
CA HIS A 494 17.57 34.32 7.28
C HIS A 494 18.05 35.73 7.62
N SER A 495 17.11 36.63 7.93
CA SER A 495 17.45 38.01 8.29
C SER A 495 16.61 38.53 9.45
N PHE A 496 17.18 39.48 10.18
CA PHE A 496 16.51 40.24 11.23
C PHE A 496 17.02 41.69 11.13
N ASP A 497 16.52 42.41 10.13
CA ASP A 497 16.95 43.77 9.81
C ASP A 497 16.01 44.77 10.48
N CYS A 498 16.56 45.69 11.28
CA CYS A 498 15.77 46.66 12.06
C CYS A 498 16.11 48.09 11.63
N THR A 499 15.09 48.92 11.44
CA THR A 499 15.24 50.33 11.05
C THR A 499 14.39 51.22 11.96
N LEU A 500 15.02 52.23 12.56
CA LEU A 500 14.31 53.29 13.29
C LEU A 500 13.94 54.43 12.34
N THR A 501 12.78 55.05 12.54
CA THR A 501 12.41 56.30 11.87
C THR A 501 12.06 57.34 12.93
N THR A 502 12.75 58.48 12.92
CA THR A 502 12.46 59.57 13.86
C THR A 502 11.17 60.31 13.46
N PRO A 503 10.56 61.09 14.36
CA PRO A 503 9.37 61.91 14.04
C PRO A 503 9.57 62.86 12.84
N GLU A 504 10.81 63.28 12.59
CA GLU A 504 11.18 64.13 11.45
C GLU A 504 11.38 63.34 10.13
N GLY A 505 11.09 62.03 10.14
CA GLY A 505 11.18 61.16 8.97
C GLY A 505 12.59 60.67 8.63
N LYS A 506 13.58 60.83 9.52
CA LYS A 506 14.94 60.31 9.29
C LYS A 506 15.02 58.84 9.65
N THR A 507 15.46 58.01 8.72
CA THR A 507 15.62 56.56 8.92
C THR A 507 17.05 56.20 9.33
N GLN A 508 17.21 55.33 10.32
CA GLN A 508 18.48 54.80 10.79
C GLN A 508 18.42 53.26 10.94
N PRO A 509 19.15 52.49 10.11
CA PRO A 509 19.32 51.06 10.33
C PRO A 509 20.06 50.78 11.63
N LEU A 510 19.58 49.80 12.40
CA LEU A 510 20.23 49.34 13.62
C LEU A 510 21.31 48.31 13.31
N THR A 511 22.46 48.45 13.96
CA THR A 511 23.55 47.47 13.89
C THR A 511 23.74 46.78 15.24
N PHE A 512 24.01 45.47 15.20
CA PHE A 512 24.11 44.63 16.38
C PHE A 512 25.54 44.13 16.56
N LYS A 513 26.08 44.26 17.78
CA LYS A 513 27.42 43.74 18.12
C LYS A 513 27.40 42.29 18.57
N ALA A 514 26.26 41.83 19.11
CA ALA A 514 26.10 40.48 19.63
C ALA A 514 24.67 39.99 19.42
N ALA A 515 24.54 38.68 19.28
CA ALA A 515 23.26 37.98 19.27
C ALA A 515 23.35 36.75 20.18
N TYR A 516 22.28 36.50 20.92
CA TYR A 516 22.15 35.43 21.90
C TYR A 516 20.89 34.64 21.56
N ALA A 517 20.89 33.34 21.81
CA ALA A 517 19.69 32.52 21.73
C ALA A 517 19.74 31.44 22.81
N ASP A 518 18.59 30.98 23.27
CA ASP A 518 18.50 29.82 24.15
C ASP A 518 18.94 28.53 23.44
N TYR A 519 18.69 28.45 22.12
CA TYR A 519 19.13 27.34 21.29
C TYR A 519 19.47 27.77 19.86
N SER A 520 20.41 27.06 19.25
CA SER A 520 20.67 27.13 17.81
C SER A 520 21.08 25.75 17.31
N GLN A 521 20.50 25.33 16.19
CA GLN A 521 20.94 24.14 15.48
C GLN A 521 22.38 24.34 14.99
N LYS A 522 23.18 23.27 15.05
CA LYS A 522 24.53 23.25 14.47
C LYS A 522 24.49 23.65 13.00
N GLY A 523 25.25 24.70 12.63
CA GLY A 523 25.31 25.27 11.28
C GLY A 523 24.23 26.33 10.97
N TYR A 524 23.36 26.65 11.94
CA TYR A 524 22.32 27.68 11.86
C TYR A 524 22.30 28.53 13.15
N GLU A 525 23.46 29.08 13.49
CA GLU A 525 23.69 29.86 14.69
C GLU A 525 23.04 31.24 14.61
N VAL A 526 22.41 31.72 15.69
CA VAL A 526 21.78 33.07 15.71
C VAL A 526 22.75 34.19 15.34
N THR A 527 24.05 34.03 15.63
CA THR A 527 25.08 35.02 15.26
C THR A 527 25.26 35.20 13.76
N SER A 528 24.78 34.25 12.94
CA SER A 528 24.80 34.34 11.49
C SER A 528 23.87 35.45 10.96
N LEU A 529 22.82 35.81 11.72
CA LEU A 529 21.91 36.91 11.37
C LEU A 529 22.59 38.28 11.40
N ILE A 530 23.63 38.46 12.22
CA ILE A 530 24.35 39.74 12.36
C ILE A 530 25.66 39.78 11.56
N LYS A 531 26.27 38.63 11.23
CA LYS A 531 27.58 38.57 10.53
C LYS A 531 27.48 38.54 8.99
N LYS A 532 26.29 38.29 8.43
CA LYS A 532 26.03 38.20 6.98
C LYS A 532 27.05 37.32 6.20
N THR A 533 27.43 36.14 6.74
CA THR A 533 28.30 35.15 6.08
C THR A 533 27.50 34.13 5.27
N GLY A 534 28.03 33.59 4.16
CA GLY A 534 27.31 32.88 3.07
C GLY A 534 26.35 31.70 3.36
N LYS A 535 26.09 31.34 4.62
CA LYS A 535 24.89 30.60 5.07
C LYS A 535 24.24 31.37 6.24
N THR A 536 23.56 32.45 5.92
CA THR A 536 22.93 33.36 6.90
C THR A 536 21.58 32.82 7.35
N ALA A 537 21.53 31.99 8.39
CA ALA A 537 20.24 31.66 9.02
C ALA A 537 20.36 31.20 10.47
N TRP A 538 19.26 31.35 11.21
CA TRP A 538 19.01 30.78 12.53
C TRP A 538 17.88 29.74 12.46
N ALA A 539 18.10 28.57 13.07
CA ALA A 539 17.12 27.49 13.13
C ALA A 539 17.23 26.71 14.46
N ILE A 540 16.16 26.02 14.83
CA ILE A 540 16.02 25.33 16.13
C ILE A 540 16.07 23.80 16.03
N GLY A 541 16.36 23.24 14.85
CA GLY A 541 16.69 21.83 14.68
C GLY A 541 15.57 20.89 15.13
N GLN A 542 15.86 20.01 16.09
CA GLN A 542 14.90 19.03 16.63
C GLN A 542 14.16 19.54 17.89
N ARG A 543 14.44 20.76 18.36
CA ARG A 543 13.83 21.33 19.56
C ARG A 543 12.51 22.08 19.28
N PHE A 544 11.83 21.75 18.19
CA PHE A 544 10.65 22.48 17.71
C PHE A 544 9.34 22.31 18.50
N ARG A 545 9.34 21.73 19.71
CA ARG A 545 8.12 21.57 20.54
C ARG A 545 8.15 22.38 21.84
N GLU A 546 8.99 23.40 21.87
CA GLU A 546 9.12 24.34 22.97
C GLU A 546 9.37 25.75 22.40
N PRO A 547 9.06 26.82 23.15
CA PRO A 547 9.34 28.18 22.71
C PRO A 547 10.84 28.45 22.74
N HIS A 548 11.29 29.31 21.84
CA HIS A 548 12.69 29.75 21.74
C HIS A 548 12.78 31.27 21.68
N TRP A 549 13.95 31.83 22.01
CA TRP A 549 14.18 33.26 21.94
C TRP A 549 15.56 33.58 21.38
N ALA A 550 15.65 34.72 20.68
CA ALA A 550 16.87 35.34 20.21
C ALA A 550 16.92 36.79 20.68
N ALA A 551 18.00 37.19 21.36
CA ALA A 551 18.23 38.57 21.78
C ALA A 551 19.37 39.20 20.98
N PHE A 552 19.18 40.42 20.51
CA PHE A 552 20.12 41.17 19.68
C PHE A 552 20.55 42.43 20.41
N GLU A 553 21.85 42.52 20.71
CA GLU A 553 22.44 43.66 21.42
C GLU A 553 22.99 44.68 20.42
N LEU A 554 22.56 45.93 20.57
CA LEU A 554 22.98 47.01 19.68
C LEU A 554 24.47 47.34 19.84
N GLN A 555 25.10 47.72 18.74
CA GLN A 555 26.48 48.20 18.74
C GLN A 555 26.64 49.44 19.64
N GLN A 556 25.63 50.30 19.65
CA GLN A 556 25.52 51.46 20.51
C GLN A 556 24.05 51.63 20.90
N SER A 557 23.77 51.86 22.19
CA SER A 557 22.43 52.21 22.65
C SER A 557 21.94 53.48 21.95
N VAL A 558 20.65 53.52 21.62
CA VAL A 558 20.00 54.64 20.94
C VAL A 558 19.00 55.29 21.88
N ALA A 559 19.05 56.62 22.00
CA ALA A 559 18.02 57.39 22.67
C ALA A 559 16.78 57.49 21.77
N ILE A 560 15.63 57.08 22.28
CA ILE A 560 14.35 57.05 21.57
C ILE A 560 13.57 58.32 21.93
N LEU A 561 13.26 59.12 20.92
CA LEU A 561 12.38 60.29 21.05
C LEU A 561 10.90 59.86 20.96
N PRO A 562 9.96 60.57 21.62
CA PRO A 562 8.53 60.33 21.43
C PRO A 562 8.13 60.39 19.95
N GLY A 563 7.33 59.43 19.47
CA GLY A 563 6.95 59.33 18.06
C GLY A 563 7.96 58.60 17.15
N THR A 564 9.03 58.02 17.70
CA THR A 564 9.97 57.20 16.92
C THR A 564 9.34 55.84 16.61
N THR A 565 9.36 55.42 15.34
CA THR A 565 8.87 54.10 14.94
C THR A 565 10.02 53.14 14.66
N LEU A 566 9.75 51.84 14.86
CA LEU A 566 10.66 50.73 14.57
C LEU A 566 10.01 49.81 13.55
N SER A 567 10.71 49.55 12.45
CA SER A 567 10.35 48.54 11.45
C SER A 567 11.37 47.40 11.51
N ILE A 568 10.88 46.16 11.64
CA ILE A 568 11.68 44.93 11.70
C ILE A 568 11.29 44.05 10.53
N ARG A 569 12.22 43.82 9.61
CA ARG A 569 12.05 42.91 8.47
C ARG A 569 12.73 41.57 8.78
N MET A 570 11.96 40.49 8.69
CA MET A 570 12.36 39.12 8.99
C MET A 570 12.16 38.24 7.77
N GLU A 571 13.23 37.88 7.08
CA GLU A 571 13.17 37.08 5.86
C GLU A 571 13.34 35.58 6.14
N GLN A 572 12.49 34.73 5.56
CA GLN A 572 12.51 33.27 5.74
C GLN A 572 12.40 32.57 4.38
N ASN A 573 13.55 32.42 3.71
CA ASN A 573 13.60 32.02 2.30
C ASN A 573 14.08 30.56 2.06
N PHE A 574 14.09 29.73 3.11
CA PHE A 574 14.57 28.33 3.04
C PHE A 574 13.72 27.46 2.11
N GLY A 575 12.39 27.65 2.13
CA GLY A 575 11.41 26.74 1.53
C GLY A 575 10.87 25.69 2.53
N SER A 576 10.01 24.81 2.03
CA SER A 576 9.35 23.72 2.76
C SER A 576 8.50 24.18 3.96
N SER A 577 7.93 25.38 3.86
CA SER A 577 7.11 26.00 4.91
C SER A 577 7.79 26.15 6.26
N LEU A 578 9.13 26.25 6.29
CA LEU A 578 9.92 26.47 7.50
C LEU A 578 9.92 27.95 7.91
N VAL A 579 8.73 28.48 8.18
CA VAL A 579 8.48 29.85 8.63
C VAL A 579 7.96 29.89 10.07
N ILE A 580 8.20 30.95 10.82
CA ILE A 580 7.76 31.14 12.21
C ILE A 580 6.22 31.26 12.27
N GLY A 581 5.59 30.58 13.22
CA GLY A 581 4.12 30.52 13.36
C GLY A 581 3.54 31.42 14.43
N CYS A 582 4.26 31.69 15.51
CA CYS A 582 3.86 32.69 16.50
C CYS A 582 5.11 33.38 17.03
N LEU A 583 5.09 34.72 17.06
CA LEU A 583 6.24 35.50 17.51
C LEU A 583 5.87 36.66 18.42
N ARG A 584 6.78 37.06 19.29
CA ARG A 584 6.69 38.29 20.08
C ARG A 584 8.00 39.06 20.01
N ILE A 585 7.91 40.39 19.88
CA ILE A 585 9.07 41.27 19.93
C ILE A 585 9.05 42.07 21.23
N SER A 586 10.19 42.17 21.90
CA SER A 586 10.37 43.01 23.08
C SER A 586 11.57 43.95 22.92
N SER A 587 11.45 45.19 23.41
CA SER A 587 12.57 46.12 23.55
C SER A 587 13.32 45.89 24.85
N ILE A 588 14.65 46.06 24.79
CA ILE A 588 15.53 45.98 25.96
C ILE A 588 16.15 47.35 26.23
N ALA A 589 16.06 47.80 27.48
CA ALA A 589 16.78 48.97 27.99
C ALA A 589 17.88 48.54 28.97
N GLY A 590 19.08 49.09 28.82
CA GLY A 590 20.24 48.79 29.65
C GLY A 590 20.98 47.50 29.23
N SER A 591 21.45 46.72 30.21
CA SER A 591 22.27 45.54 29.93
C SER A 591 21.45 44.39 29.33
N VAL A 592 21.66 44.10 28.04
CA VAL A 592 21.01 42.96 27.35
C VAL A 592 21.30 41.65 28.06
N ALA A 593 22.54 41.42 28.48
CA ALA A 593 22.94 40.21 29.21
C ALA A 593 22.17 40.03 30.53
N ALA A 594 21.79 41.12 31.21
CA ALA A 594 21.01 41.07 32.45
C ALA A 594 19.51 40.82 32.20
N CYS A 595 19.03 40.99 30.97
CA CYS A 595 17.64 40.82 30.57
C CYS A 595 17.36 39.45 29.92
N LEU A 596 18.38 38.63 29.72
CA LEU A 596 18.22 37.30 29.12
C LEU A 596 17.45 36.38 30.08
N PRO A 597 16.45 35.62 29.60
CA PRO A 597 15.77 34.60 30.40
C PRO A 597 16.74 33.57 30.99
N ALA A 598 16.46 33.09 32.19
CA ALA A 598 17.29 32.12 32.88
C ALA A 598 17.31 30.77 32.14
N VAL A 599 18.36 30.53 31.37
CA VAL A 599 18.74 29.24 30.79
C VAL A 599 20.22 29.04 31.12
N GLU A 600 20.69 27.80 31.25
CA GLU A 600 22.12 27.47 31.21
C GLU A 600 22.71 27.99 29.88
N ALA A 601 23.07 29.26 29.84
CA ALA A 601 23.64 29.87 28.66
C ALA A 601 25.02 29.24 28.43
N PRO A 602 25.32 28.64 27.26
CA PRO A 602 26.70 28.47 26.86
C PRO A 602 27.31 29.88 26.84
N ALA A 603 28.44 30.04 27.53
CA ALA A 603 29.14 31.31 27.64
C ALA A 603 29.34 31.97 26.26
N PRO A 604 29.27 33.31 26.16
CA PRO A 604 29.46 34.00 24.90
C PRO A 604 30.82 33.60 24.29
N VAL A 605 30.83 33.26 23.00
CA VAL A 605 32.06 33.05 22.24
C VAL A 605 32.67 34.43 21.94
N VAL A 606 33.28 35.02 22.96
CA VAL A 606 34.25 36.11 22.82
C VAL A 606 35.61 35.46 22.55
N GLN A 607 36.40 36.06 21.65
CA GLN A 607 37.78 35.66 21.37
C GLN A 607 38.53 35.41 22.68
N LYS A 608 38.98 34.16 22.92
CA LYS A 608 39.73 33.80 24.13
C LYS A 608 41.22 33.74 23.86
N GLU A 609 41.97 34.62 24.52
CA GLU A 609 43.27 34.26 25.06
C GLU A 609 43.12 33.36 26.29
N ARG A 610 44.09 32.45 26.46
CA ARG A 610 44.13 31.37 27.46
C ARG A 610 44.30 31.88 28.89
N LYS A 611 43.57 31.30 29.84
CA LYS A 611 44.12 30.51 30.97
C LYS A 611 43.00 29.89 31.82
N GLY A 612 43.31 28.73 32.39
CA GLY A 612 42.34 27.77 32.92
C GLY A 612 41.81 28.03 34.32
N LYS A 613 40.72 27.33 34.62
CA LYS A 613 40.30 26.87 35.96
C LYS A 613 39.36 25.68 35.78
N ALA A 614 39.45 24.73 36.71
CA ALA A 614 38.78 23.44 36.69
C ALA A 614 37.24 23.56 36.61
N THR A 615 36.65 22.77 35.72
CA THR A 615 35.20 22.60 35.53
C THR A 615 34.67 21.49 36.45
N PRO A 616 33.46 21.60 37.03
CA PRO A 616 32.76 20.45 37.61
C PRO A 616 32.43 19.45 36.49
N ALA A 617 32.36 18.16 36.82
CA ALA A 617 32.06 17.11 35.84
C ALA A 617 30.67 17.31 35.19
N PRO A 618 30.53 17.05 33.88
CA PRO A 618 29.25 17.18 33.19
C PRO A 618 28.24 16.15 33.70
N LEU A 619 26.96 16.56 33.79
CA LEU A 619 25.79 15.73 34.14
C LEU A 619 25.62 14.47 33.27
N SER A 620 26.41 14.31 32.20
CA SER A 620 26.43 13.13 31.32
C SER A 620 27.03 11.86 31.94
N LYS A 621 27.31 11.83 33.25
CA LYS A 621 27.84 10.66 33.97
C LYS A 621 26.99 10.25 35.17
N ASP A 622 25.81 10.84 35.36
CA ASP A 622 24.91 10.42 36.44
C ASP A 622 24.24 9.08 36.06
N PRO A 623 24.49 7.99 36.82
CA PRO A 623 24.01 6.66 36.49
C PRO A 623 22.47 6.51 36.61
N GLU A 624 21.79 7.30 37.44
CA GLU A 624 20.32 7.24 37.54
C GLU A 624 19.64 8.06 36.44
N LEU A 625 20.20 9.21 36.04
CA LEU A 625 19.70 9.95 34.87
C LEU A 625 19.85 9.13 33.59
N ALA A 626 21.02 8.50 33.38
CA ALA A 626 21.27 7.64 32.22
C ALA A 626 20.33 6.42 32.18
N LYS A 627 19.95 5.89 33.36
CA LYS A 627 18.98 4.79 33.48
C LYS A 627 17.56 5.23 33.11
N LEU A 628 17.11 6.40 33.56
CA LEU A 628 15.80 6.96 33.20
C LEU A 628 15.74 7.29 31.69
N GLU A 629 16.78 7.88 31.12
CA GLU A 629 16.88 8.15 29.68
C GLU A 629 16.87 6.85 28.85
N LYS A 630 17.57 5.80 29.31
CA LYS A 630 17.54 4.48 28.67
C LYS A 630 16.15 3.84 28.73
N GLN A 631 15.43 3.98 29.84
CA GLN A 631 14.03 3.54 29.95
C GLN A 631 13.13 4.31 28.98
N LYS A 632 13.37 5.61 28.79
CA LYS A 632 12.59 6.46 27.86
C LYS A 632 12.80 6.03 26.42
N ILE A 633 14.05 5.79 26.03
CA ILE A 633 14.39 5.28 24.70
C ILE A 633 13.79 3.89 24.47
N ALA A 634 13.80 3.02 25.47
CA ALA A 634 13.17 1.70 25.37
C ALA A 634 11.65 1.81 25.16
N LEU A 635 10.99 2.72 25.88
CA LEU A 635 9.56 2.96 25.73
C LEU A 635 9.20 3.59 24.38
N GLN A 636 10.01 4.54 23.90
CA GLN A 636 9.85 5.14 22.58
C GLN A 636 9.97 4.13 21.43
N LYS A 637 10.70 3.01 21.63
CA LYS A 637 10.76 1.93 20.64
C LYS A 637 9.53 1.01 20.65
N GLN A 638 8.75 1.02 21.74
CA GLN A 638 7.55 0.20 21.89
C GLN A 638 6.29 0.89 21.33
N ILE A 639 6.29 2.22 21.29
CA ILE A 639 5.26 3.06 20.65
C ILE A 639 5.52 3.10 19.15
#